data_AF-A0AAD4CEK3-F1
#
_entry.id   AF-A0AAD4CEK3-F1
#
_cell.length_a   1.000
_cell.length_b   1.000
_cell.length_c   1.000
_cell.angle_alpha   90.00
_cell.angle_beta   90.00
_cell.angle_gamma   90.00
#
_symmetry.space_group_name_H-M   'P 1'
#
loop_
_entity.id
_entity.type
_entity.pdbx_description
1 polymer ?
#
loop_
_entity_poly.entity_id
_entity_poly.type
_entity_poly.pdbx_seq_one_letter_code
_entity_poly.pdbx_strand_id
1 'polypeptide(L)'
;MSGSRQGGGGYWYESASHGISAFGDSGYQVFRNVKDYGAVGDGVTDDTAAINRAITDGNRCGQTCGSSSTTPAVVYFPSGTYLVSAPLIQYYYTQFVGNPNALPTLKAAPAFAGIAVISANVYIPGASGAEWYVPQSNFYRQVRNFIIDISACPTFTPDGFAPTGIHWQVGQATSIENIQFVMSQADGTTHVGIFMENGSGGYLGDLTFTGGAIGMWCGSQQFTSRNLKFRNCIQAIEMIWDWGWTWHGLDILLCQIGINVTALTSATAEHNQGVAAVAILDSVFTNVPIAVLTSGKTEIMMENVQLNNAPIAVGFSGGPTVVQGGDVLIDNYGYGNNYIQNGATLTGTFLRGAYSPSAKAAASSSLRSSSGWFSRSKPQYQNVGIGGFVDIRAAGAAGNGETDDTAVINSVLASAAGGSIVYFPHGTYMVSDTISVPPGTKIVGEVWSEIMGFGDKFADISNPRVMIRVGTSGQTGNVEISDMLFTVQGATAGAILMEWNLAQASQGSAGMWDAHFRVGGAAGSDLQFADCPWTQIDPDPNCIAATMLFHITSSASLYLENVWVWTADHDLDIPEQSQVSVYTARCLLIESQGPVWLWGTGSEHCTLYQYRFYNSKNIFAATLQTETPYYQPIPKAPAPFTGAYALPHDPTFTYCSPDSATCAYAWGMEIIGSSNIMIYGAGFYSWFQWYSQACLTIEACQERLARVINSDKIFIVNLYTKGVYSMIQGSSNYDVLALQNMNGFLGTIVGWTGLGVTGQLDSPSSVIPLPPWVWTVPSPTVSCHIPCVIQPPPTPIRPIQPPAYTTTISGTPVTVTPPVIETPGISVQQISIVVPTGQTVTPLIVPKPSITVPLIIPTSGNWPGGPPPIIPPPIPLPIPPAIIPICYEFCSAAEWPPILPPIVVVSGDPLPVGAPPPDDPEDDDENEDDCGIPFAMSLDDWPSSSDVPSWGQQPGDTGGTCRWASTIQTYEKTWTISIPSGQTSVNIDLFNLLGFGTYGYTLDGATMQAYSVSATGWSVSMSPTSSNPSSSKTFIDFDIPTNPLPTSINLTPSVAAGTNSINIHIQIGPSQACGGSPIPDPAGSNSGSGSGGDGGSSSLQLISPQNRNGDIVCGDDSTAGVIRMTDCMYTYGSEIVQGQLLSESTTITTGNPTVNCIRSGETVNDQGIILNRWCLVDQYNTCAFVISDKYELFGGNFPGWSVISGQVMRNFAVTAANQCAGSYKTAVAAGPFQPGNWVAQSLCLTSPDHPEICAVP
;
A
#
# COMPACT_ATOMS: atom_id res chain seq x y z
N MET A 1 -40.27 32.76 18.21
CA MET A 1 -41.54 32.83 18.98
C MET A 1 -41.39 31.99 20.25
N SER A 2 -42.22 32.15 21.27
CA SER A 2 -42.10 31.41 22.54
C SER A 2 -42.75 30.01 22.45
N GLY A 3 -41.98 29.01 22.02
CA GLY A 3 -42.40 27.61 22.07
C GLY A 3 -42.58 27.11 23.52
N SER A 4 -43.63 26.33 23.77
CA SER A 4 -43.94 25.81 25.10
C SER A 4 -43.01 24.66 25.50
N ARG A 5 -42.21 24.84 26.55
CA ARG A 5 -41.60 23.71 27.26
C ARG A 5 -42.70 22.83 27.85
N GLN A 6 -42.80 21.57 27.42
CA GLN A 6 -43.48 20.56 28.21
C GLN A 6 -42.61 20.20 29.42
N GLY A 7 -43.21 20.10 30.60
CA GLY A 7 -42.58 19.44 31.75
C GLY A 7 -42.89 17.95 31.69
N GLY A 8 -41.96 17.12 31.20
CA GLY A 8 -42.27 15.70 30.99
C GLY A 8 -41.21 14.78 30.35
N GLY A 9 -39.91 15.08 30.43
CA GLY A 9 -38.80 14.12 30.23
C GLY A 9 -38.56 13.48 28.84
N GLY A 10 -39.54 13.46 27.94
CA GLY A 10 -39.44 12.80 26.64
C GLY A 10 -38.45 13.45 25.67
N TYR A 11 -37.98 12.67 24.70
CA TYR A 11 -37.24 13.12 23.53
C TYR A 11 -38.16 13.06 22.29
N TRP A 12 -38.03 13.99 21.34
CA TRP A 12 -38.97 14.11 20.21
C TRP A 12 -39.09 12.82 19.38
N TYR A 13 -37.98 12.10 19.25
CA TYR A 13 -37.83 10.84 18.52
C TYR A 13 -38.73 9.71 19.07
N GLU A 14 -39.07 9.73 20.37
CA GLU A 14 -39.95 8.75 21.01
C GLU A 14 -41.44 8.99 20.71
N SER A 15 -41.76 10.09 20.02
CA SER A 15 -43.14 10.48 19.65
C SER A 15 -43.26 10.81 18.17
N ALA A 16 -42.26 10.46 17.36
CA ALA A 16 -42.25 10.65 15.92
C ALA A 16 -43.03 9.54 15.19
N SER A 17 -43.39 9.76 13.93
CA SER A 17 -43.86 8.71 13.02
C SER A 17 -42.65 8.13 12.28
N HIS A 18 -42.45 6.82 12.37
CA HIS A 18 -41.22 6.17 11.89
C HIS A 18 -41.31 5.67 10.44
N GLY A 19 -40.14 5.46 9.86
CA GLY A 19 -39.94 5.17 8.44
C GLY A 19 -40.14 3.72 8.01
N ILE A 20 -39.83 3.48 6.75
CA ILE A 20 -39.79 2.17 6.09
C ILE A 20 -38.40 1.95 5.46
N SER A 21 -38.00 0.71 5.24
CA SER A 21 -36.99 0.43 4.20
C SER A 21 -37.72 0.37 2.85
N ALA A 22 -37.28 1.15 1.86
CA ALA A 22 -37.94 1.20 0.55
C ALA A 22 -37.69 -0.07 -0.27
N PHE A 23 -36.44 -0.55 -0.27
CA PHE A 23 -35.99 -1.74 -1.00
C PHE A 23 -35.78 -2.97 -0.11
N GLY A 24 -36.22 -2.90 1.16
CA GLY A 24 -36.21 -4.01 2.11
C GLY A 24 -37.53 -4.81 2.15
N ASP A 25 -37.60 -5.80 3.04
CA ASP A 25 -38.79 -6.66 3.20
C ASP A 25 -40.08 -5.87 3.50
N SER A 26 -41.20 -6.30 2.90
CA SER A 26 -42.49 -5.64 3.09
C SER A 26 -42.96 -5.74 4.55
N GLY A 27 -43.10 -4.59 5.21
CA GLY A 27 -43.44 -4.50 6.65
C GLY A 27 -42.24 -4.48 7.59
N TYR A 28 -41.02 -4.41 7.06
CA TYR A 28 -39.80 -4.18 7.82
C TYR A 28 -39.89 -2.89 8.67
N GLN A 29 -39.68 -3.01 9.98
CA GLN A 29 -39.69 -1.89 10.92
C GLN A 29 -38.30 -1.27 10.99
N VAL A 30 -38.14 0.04 10.78
CA VAL A 30 -36.82 0.71 10.91
C VAL A 30 -36.51 1.07 12.36
N PHE A 31 -37.50 1.61 13.08
CA PHE A 31 -37.38 1.99 14.49
C PHE A 31 -37.78 0.85 15.42
N ARG A 32 -36.96 0.58 16.44
CA ARG A 32 -37.25 -0.35 17.54
C ARG A 32 -37.02 0.33 18.88
N ASN A 33 -38.06 0.51 19.70
CA ASN A 33 -37.89 0.87 21.10
C ASN A 33 -37.61 -0.42 21.90
N VAL A 34 -36.49 -0.49 22.62
CA VAL A 34 -36.09 -1.72 23.34
C VAL A 34 -37.14 -2.21 24.35
N LYS A 35 -37.99 -1.31 24.88
CA LYS A 35 -39.05 -1.68 25.84
C LYS A 35 -40.21 -2.44 25.20
N ASP A 36 -40.49 -2.21 23.92
CA ASP A 36 -41.51 -2.98 23.18
C ASP A 36 -41.07 -4.43 22.93
N TYR A 37 -39.75 -4.66 22.87
CA TYR A 37 -39.14 -6.00 22.84
C TYR A 37 -38.99 -6.63 24.24
N GLY A 38 -39.49 -5.95 25.28
CA GLY A 38 -39.56 -6.45 26.66
C GLY A 38 -38.41 -6.03 27.58
N ALA A 39 -37.61 -5.02 27.22
CA ALA A 39 -36.60 -4.47 28.13
C ALA A 39 -37.27 -3.60 29.21
N VAL A 40 -36.83 -3.73 30.47
CA VAL A 40 -37.43 -3.01 31.61
C VAL A 40 -36.70 -1.68 31.86
N GLY A 41 -35.38 -1.71 31.89
CA GLY A 41 -34.54 -0.55 32.23
C GLY A 41 -34.59 -0.17 33.71
N ASP A 42 -34.72 -1.16 34.62
CA ASP A 42 -34.78 -0.98 36.09
C ASP A 42 -33.43 -1.15 36.82
N GLY A 43 -32.39 -1.62 36.12
CA GLY A 43 -31.05 -1.91 36.63
C GLY A 43 -30.92 -3.24 37.39
N VAL A 44 -31.94 -4.11 37.31
CA VAL A 44 -32.04 -5.40 38.03
C VAL A 44 -32.44 -6.54 37.10
N THR A 45 -33.36 -6.28 36.17
CA THR A 45 -33.77 -7.22 35.11
C THR A 45 -32.71 -7.25 34.01
N ASP A 46 -32.28 -8.45 33.61
CA ASP A 46 -31.33 -8.62 32.50
C ASP A 46 -32.03 -8.37 31.15
N ASP A 47 -31.70 -7.23 30.56
CA ASP A 47 -32.29 -6.71 29.33
C ASP A 47 -31.50 -7.14 28.08
N THR A 48 -30.34 -7.82 28.20
CA THR A 48 -29.51 -8.24 27.04
C THR A 48 -30.35 -8.99 26.00
N ALA A 49 -31.19 -9.92 26.45
CA ALA A 49 -32.01 -10.74 25.55
C ALA A 49 -33.14 -9.93 24.88
N ALA A 50 -33.64 -8.86 25.50
CA ALA A 50 -34.65 -7.99 24.91
C ALA A 50 -34.03 -7.00 23.91
N ILE A 51 -32.89 -6.41 24.27
CA ILE A 51 -32.17 -5.48 23.40
C ILE A 51 -31.63 -6.21 22.16
N ASN A 52 -31.01 -7.40 22.31
CA ASN A 52 -30.57 -8.18 21.15
C ASN A 52 -31.74 -8.66 20.26
N ARG A 53 -32.98 -8.83 20.77
CA ARG A 53 -34.15 -9.00 19.90
C ARG A 53 -34.45 -7.72 19.10
N ALA A 54 -34.47 -6.57 19.75
CA ALA A 54 -34.68 -5.28 19.08
C ALA A 54 -33.63 -4.97 18.00
N ILE A 55 -32.38 -5.43 18.18
CA ILE A 55 -31.31 -5.25 17.19
C ILE A 55 -31.43 -6.21 15.99
N THR A 56 -32.01 -7.39 16.17
CA THR A 56 -32.02 -8.48 15.16
C THR A 56 -33.34 -8.69 14.42
N ASP A 57 -34.44 -8.15 14.93
CA ASP A 57 -35.76 -8.29 14.33
C ASP A 57 -35.83 -7.72 12.90
N GLY A 58 -36.58 -8.40 12.01
CA GLY A 58 -36.65 -8.08 10.59
C GLY A 58 -35.54 -8.70 9.72
N ASN A 59 -35.05 -9.90 10.04
CA ASN A 59 -34.11 -10.69 9.20
C ASN A 59 -32.87 -9.91 8.74
N ARG A 60 -32.21 -9.22 9.67
CA ARG A 60 -31.17 -8.22 9.36
C ARG A 60 -29.80 -8.82 9.03
N CYS A 61 -28.97 -8.00 8.38
CA CYS A 61 -27.58 -8.31 8.06
C CYS A 61 -26.70 -8.61 9.30
N GLY A 62 -26.50 -9.91 9.57
CA GLY A 62 -25.65 -10.50 10.60
C GLY A 62 -24.42 -11.21 10.01
N GLN A 63 -24.08 -12.40 10.52
CA GLN A 63 -22.83 -13.12 10.18
C GLN A 63 -22.61 -13.44 8.69
N THR A 64 -23.65 -13.54 7.86
CA THR A 64 -23.56 -14.12 6.50
C THR A 64 -23.97 -13.17 5.37
N CYS A 65 -24.10 -11.87 5.63
CA CYS A 65 -24.51 -10.87 4.62
C CYS A 65 -23.35 -10.09 3.99
N GLY A 66 -22.19 -10.01 4.63
CA GLY A 66 -21.12 -9.06 4.26
C GLY A 66 -21.48 -7.61 4.63
N SER A 67 -22.50 -7.06 3.98
CA SER A 67 -23.07 -5.72 4.23
C SER A 67 -24.55 -5.68 3.82
N SER A 68 -25.22 -4.53 3.97
CA SER A 68 -26.61 -4.30 3.51
C SER A 68 -26.95 -2.82 3.52
N SER A 69 -27.53 -2.30 2.43
CA SER A 69 -28.26 -1.02 2.45
C SER A 69 -29.75 -1.23 2.81
N THR A 70 -30.28 -2.41 2.52
CA THR A 70 -31.71 -2.76 2.61
C THR A 70 -32.25 -2.98 4.03
N THR A 71 -31.41 -3.18 5.05
CA THR A 71 -31.84 -3.53 6.43
C THR A 71 -31.45 -2.52 7.55
N PRO A 72 -31.73 -1.21 7.41
CA PRO A 72 -31.34 -0.17 8.38
C PRO A 72 -32.08 -0.23 9.72
N ALA A 73 -31.46 0.24 10.81
CA ALA A 73 -32.10 0.27 12.13
C ALA A 73 -31.80 1.49 13.00
N VAL A 74 -32.83 2.03 13.65
CA VAL A 74 -32.71 2.71 14.94
C VAL A 74 -33.10 1.73 16.04
N VAL A 75 -32.20 1.49 16.98
CA VAL A 75 -32.52 0.85 18.27
C VAL A 75 -32.52 1.95 19.33
N TYR A 76 -33.72 2.33 19.75
CA TYR A 76 -33.95 3.45 20.67
C TYR A 76 -34.07 2.97 22.12
N PHE A 77 -33.39 3.69 23.01
CA PHE A 77 -33.34 3.41 24.44
C PHE A 77 -33.95 4.58 25.21
N PRO A 78 -35.23 4.47 25.66
CA PRO A 78 -35.81 5.39 26.62
C PRO A 78 -34.98 5.44 27.91
N SER A 79 -35.16 6.47 28.72
CA SER A 79 -34.46 6.59 30.00
C SER A 79 -34.70 5.38 30.92
N GLY A 80 -33.63 4.95 31.59
CA GLY A 80 -33.58 3.76 32.43
C GLY A 80 -32.15 3.27 32.63
N THR A 81 -31.98 2.20 33.40
CA THR A 81 -30.72 1.46 33.53
C THR A 81 -30.95 0.05 33.02
N TYR A 82 -30.35 -0.31 31.90
CA TYR A 82 -30.49 -1.63 31.29
C TYR A 82 -29.34 -2.49 31.79
N LEU A 83 -29.63 -3.51 32.61
CA LEU A 83 -28.62 -4.47 33.05
C LEU A 83 -28.36 -5.44 31.90
N VAL A 84 -27.09 -5.68 31.57
CA VAL A 84 -26.68 -6.54 30.45
C VAL A 84 -25.58 -7.51 30.89
N SER A 85 -25.68 -8.78 30.52
CA SER A 85 -24.74 -9.85 30.90
C SER A 85 -23.88 -10.40 29.75
N ALA A 86 -24.26 -10.10 28.50
CA ALA A 86 -23.48 -10.42 27.31
C ALA A 86 -23.58 -9.29 26.28
N PRO A 87 -22.65 -9.20 25.30
CA PRO A 87 -22.58 -8.12 24.33
C PRO A 87 -23.90 -7.82 23.61
N LEU A 88 -24.15 -6.54 23.41
CA LEU A 88 -25.13 -6.02 22.46
C LEU A 88 -24.47 -6.01 21.09
N ILE A 89 -24.82 -6.99 20.26
CA ILE A 89 -24.22 -7.17 18.93
C ILE A 89 -24.87 -6.17 17.99
N GLN A 90 -24.17 -5.09 17.65
CA GLN A 90 -24.66 -4.11 16.70
C GLN A 90 -24.53 -4.68 15.29
N TYR A 91 -25.65 -5.11 14.71
CA TYR A 91 -25.72 -5.57 13.32
C TYR A 91 -25.37 -4.43 12.34
N TYR A 92 -25.14 -4.74 11.06
CA TYR A 92 -24.81 -3.75 10.03
C TYR A 92 -25.89 -2.65 9.92
N TYR A 93 -25.56 -1.47 9.36
CA TYR A 93 -26.46 -0.32 9.16
C TYR A 93 -27.33 0.06 10.39
N THR A 94 -26.72 0.17 11.58
CA THR A 94 -27.46 0.35 12.85
C THR A 94 -27.03 1.59 13.63
N GLN A 95 -28.02 2.34 14.12
CA GLN A 95 -27.86 3.38 15.13
C GLN A 95 -28.40 2.92 16.49
N PHE A 96 -27.61 3.02 17.55
CA PHE A 96 -28.09 2.97 18.92
C PHE A 96 -28.30 4.40 19.41
N VAL A 97 -29.52 4.73 19.84
CA VAL A 97 -29.91 6.10 20.20
C VAL A 97 -30.55 6.11 21.58
N GLY A 98 -29.83 6.62 22.57
CA GLY A 98 -30.39 6.88 23.89
C GLY A 98 -31.14 8.21 23.98
N ASN A 99 -32.03 8.36 24.97
CA ASN A 99 -32.70 9.63 25.26
C ASN A 99 -31.69 10.70 25.77
N PRO A 100 -31.41 11.79 25.01
CA PRO A 100 -30.46 12.83 25.43
C PRO A 100 -30.96 13.75 26.56
N ASN A 101 -32.25 13.75 26.90
CA ASN A 101 -32.80 14.55 28.00
C ASN A 101 -32.63 13.87 29.37
N ALA A 102 -32.45 12.55 29.40
CA ALA A 102 -32.01 11.79 30.56
C ALA A 102 -31.36 10.47 30.08
N LEU A 103 -30.02 10.48 30.00
CA LEU A 103 -29.22 9.42 29.37
C LEU A 103 -29.55 8.03 29.94
N PRO A 104 -29.91 7.04 29.11
CA PRO A 104 -29.97 5.66 29.56
C PRO A 104 -28.59 5.13 29.93
N THR A 105 -28.55 4.28 30.95
CA THR A 105 -27.33 3.57 31.37
C THR A 105 -27.36 2.15 30.83
N LEU A 106 -26.38 1.76 30.01
CA LEU A 106 -26.05 0.35 29.74
C LEU A 106 -25.11 -0.11 30.85
N LYS A 107 -25.59 -1.02 31.71
CA LYS A 107 -24.86 -1.46 32.90
C LYS A 107 -24.45 -2.91 32.77
N ALA A 108 -23.15 -3.17 32.69
CA ALA A 108 -22.65 -4.54 32.69
C ALA A 108 -22.91 -5.23 34.04
N ALA A 109 -23.35 -6.47 33.98
CA ALA A 109 -23.52 -7.32 35.15
C ALA A 109 -22.15 -7.69 35.78
N PRO A 110 -22.07 -7.99 37.09
CA PRO A 110 -20.82 -8.41 37.73
C PRO A 110 -20.18 -9.70 37.20
N ALA A 111 -20.91 -10.44 36.36
CA ALA A 111 -20.45 -11.63 35.63
C ALA A 111 -20.68 -11.47 34.11
N PHE A 112 -20.54 -10.25 33.59
CA PHE A 112 -20.60 -9.97 32.15
C PHE A 112 -19.53 -10.77 31.40
N ALA A 113 -19.90 -11.42 30.30
CA ALA A 113 -19.00 -12.25 29.51
C ALA A 113 -19.08 -11.93 28.01
N GLY A 114 -17.96 -11.47 27.44
CA GLY A 114 -17.81 -11.14 26.02
C GLY A 114 -16.81 -10.00 25.79
N ILE A 115 -16.51 -9.68 24.53
CA ILE A 115 -15.46 -8.72 24.16
C ILE A 115 -15.72 -7.28 24.67
N ALA A 116 -16.96 -6.80 24.60
CA ALA A 116 -17.38 -5.47 25.09
C ALA A 116 -18.90 -5.39 25.25
N VAL A 117 -19.41 -4.40 26.01
CA VAL A 117 -20.86 -4.19 26.22
C VAL A 117 -21.60 -3.93 24.90
N ILE A 118 -21.00 -3.16 23.99
CA ILE A 118 -21.44 -3.06 22.58
C ILE A 118 -20.33 -3.61 21.68
N SER A 119 -20.70 -4.40 20.66
CA SER A 119 -19.76 -4.94 19.67
C SER A 119 -20.21 -4.55 18.25
N ALA A 120 -19.39 -3.77 17.54
CA ALA A 120 -19.66 -3.34 16.15
C ALA A 120 -19.22 -4.38 15.09
N ASN A 121 -18.34 -5.31 15.47
CA ASN A 121 -18.02 -6.50 14.71
C ASN A 121 -17.93 -7.71 15.66
N VAL A 122 -17.84 -8.94 15.14
CA VAL A 122 -17.84 -10.16 15.95
C VAL A 122 -16.87 -11.19 15.37
N TYR A 123 -15.90 -11.60 16.18
CA TYR A 123 -15.04 -12.74 15.89
C TYR A 123 -15.83 -14.05 15.85
N ILE A 124 -15.67 -14.81 14.75
CA ILE A 124 -16.29 -16.12 14.56
C ILE A 124 -15.49 -17.16 15.35
N PRO A 125 -16.07 -17.82 16.38
CA PRO A 125 -15.31 -18.72 17.25
C PRO A 125 -14.67 -19.89 16.50
N GLY A 126 -13.35 -20.03 16.63
CA GLY A 126 -12.57 -21.09 15.99
C GLY A 126 -12.19 -20.85 14.52
N ALA A 127 -12.60 -19.72 13.91
CA ALA A 127 -12.32 -19.41 12.51
C ALA A 127 -11.04 -18.57 12.29
N SER A 128 -9.98 -18.84 13.07
CA SER A 128 -8.65 -18.22 12.93
C SER A 128 -8.61 -16.68 12.86
N GLY A 129 -9.54 -15.99 13.52
CA GLY A 129 -9.65 -14.53 13.51
C GLY A 129 -10.58 -13.96 12.43
N ALA A 130 -11.31 -14.79 11.68
CA ALA A 130 -12.38 -14.30 10.80
C ALA A 130 -13.50 -13.62 11.59
N GLU A 131 -14.10 -12.61 10.99
CA GLU A 131 -15.08 -11.70 11.58
C GLU A 131 -16.41 -11.74 10.80
N TRP A 132 -17.47 -11.10 11.31
CA TRP A 132 -18.77 -11.04 10.61
C TRP A 132 -18.78 -10.05 9.44
N TYR A 133 -18.04 -8.95 9.58
CA TYR A 133 -17.93 -7.87 8.60
C TYR A 133 -16.45 -7.62 8.31
N VAL A 134 -16.10 -7.26 7.07
CA VAL A 134 -14.76 -6.76 6.76
C VAL A 134 -14.60 -5.39 7.43
N PRO A 135 -13.58 -5.14 8.27
CA PRO A 135 -13.44 -3.89 9.04
C PRO A 135 -13.47 -2.62 8.19
N GLN A 136 -12.85 -2.68 7.01
CA GLN A 136 -12.81 -1.61 6.02
C GLN A 136 -14.21 -1.31 5.45
N SER A 137 -15.04 -2.34 5.22
CA SER A 137 -16.41 -2.22 4.71
C SER A 137 -17.49 -2.10 5.81
N ASN A 138 -17.11 -1.98 7.08
CA ASN A 138 -18.04 -2.01 8.21
C ASN A 138 -18.68 -0.63 8.49
N PHE A 139 -19.42 -0.13 7.49
CA PHE A 139 -19.96 1.24 7.38
C PHE A 139 -21.27 1.48 8.17
N TYR A 140 -21.69 2.75 8.18
CA TYR A 140 -23.03 3.21 8.58
C TYR A 140 -23.48 2.79 9.98
N ARG A 141 -22.72 3.20 11.01
CA ARG A 141 -23.00 2.89 12.42
C ARG A 141 -23.01 4.14 13.30
N GLN A 142 -23.96 4.23 14.22
CA GLN A 142 -23.91 5.25 15.28
C GLN A 142 -24.13 4.65 16.67
N VAL A 143 -23.45 5.20 17.68
CA VAL A 143 -23.80 4.99 19.10
C VAL A 143 -23.85 6.37 19.76
N ARG A 144 -25.04 6.83 20.15
CA ARG A 144 -25.23 8.17 20.72
C ARG A 144 -26.10 8.21 21.98
N ASN A 145 -25.69 9.04 22.95
CA ASN A 145 -26.39 9.38 24.19
C ASN A 145 -26.51 8.25 25.24
N PHE A 146 -25.39 7.71 25.73
CA PHE A 146 -25.41 6.68 26.79
C PHE A 146 -24.48 6.99 27.95
N ILE A 147 -24.82 6.44 29.11
CA ILE A 147 -23.82 6.07 30.13
C ILE A 147 -23.52 4.58 29.91
N ILE A 148 -22.25 4.20 29.83
CA ILE A 148 -21.81 2.80 29.77
C ILE A 148 -21.05 2.49 31.05
N ASP A 149 -21.72 1.78 31.97
CA ASP A 149 -21.20 1.45 33.29
C ASP A 149 -20.70 0.01 33.32
N ILE A 150 -19.37 -0.14 33.30
CA ILE A 150 -18.68 -1.42 33.49
C ILE A 150 -18.02 -1.50 34.88
N SER A 151 -18.25 -0.54 35.78
CA SER A 151 -17.60 -0.49 37.10
C SER A 151 -17.97 -1.66 38.03
N ALA A 152 -19.06 -2.38 37.72
CA ALA A 152 -19.51 -3.57 38.42
C ALA A 152 -18.79 -4.88 38.00
N CYS A 153 -18.08 -4.87 36.87
CA CYS A 153 -17.32 -6.03 36.38
C CYS A 153 -16.11 -6.36 37.28
N PRO A 154 -15.54 -7.58 37.20
CA PRO A 154 -14.31 -7.94 37.89
C PRO A 154 -13.18 -6.97 37.54
N THR A 155 -12.41 -6.52 38.53
CA THR A 155 -11.41 -5.46 38.29
C THR A 155 -10.29 -5.89 37.36
N PHE A 156 -9.89 -7.16 37.45
CA PHE A 156 -8.91 -7.83 36.59
C PHE A 156 -9.63 -8.62 35.49
N THR A 157 -8.94 -8.87 34.38
CA THR A 157 -9.43 -9.64 33.23
C THR A 157 -9.84 -11.06 33.62
N PRO A 158 -11.15 -11.40 33.59
CA PRO A 158 -11.58 -12.80 33.67
C PRO A 158 -11.41 -13.45 32.30
N ASP A 159 -10.91 -14.69 32.27
CA ASP A 159 -11.02 -15.62 31.15
C ASP A 159 -10.61 -15.08 29.75
N GLY A 160 -9.67 -14.12 29.72
CA GLY A 160 -8.99 -13.63 28.51
C GLY A 160 -9.48 -12.30 27.94
N PHE A 161 -10.67 -11.82 28.30
CA PHE A 161 -11.22 -10.56 27.78
C PHE A 161 -11.25 -9.47 28.86
N ALA A 162 -10.63 -8.32 28.57
CA ALA A 162 -10.71 -7.15 29.43
C ALA A 162 -12.15 -6.61 29.48
N PRO A 163 -12.72 -6.28 30.65
CA PRO A 163 -14.05 -5.65 30.71
C PRO A 163 -14.05 -4.33 29.92
N THR A 164 -14.82 -4.28 28.84
CA THR A 164 -14.74 -3.20 27.85
C THR A 164 -16.11 -2.58 27.56
N GLY A 165 -16.17 -1.25 27.39
CA GLY A 165 -17.39 -0.53 27.05
C GLY A 165 -17.87 -0.79 25.62
N ILE A 166 -17.07 -0.43 24.60
CA ILE A 166 -17.40 -0.63 23.19
C ILE A 166 -16.21 -1.26 22.45
N HIS A 167 -16.47 -2.31 21.66
CA HIS A 167 -15.59 -2.79 20.60
C HIS A 167 -16.03 -2.13 19.28
N TRP A 168 -15.17 -1.26 18.73
CA TRP A 168 -15.51 -0.31 17.66
C TRP A 168 -14.63 -0.45 16.40
N GLN A 169 -14.49 -1.68 15.93
CA GLN A 169 -13.85 -2.01 14.65
C GLN A 169 -14.77 -1.65 13.47
N VAL A 170 -14.50 -0.53 12.77
CA VAL A 170 -15.43 0.09 11.81
C VAL A 170 -14.76 0.78 10.61
N GLY A 171 -15.56 1.03 9.55
CA GLY A 171 -15.19 1.84 8.38
C GLY A 171 -15.74 3.28 8.41
N GLN A 172 -15.82 3.90 7.23
CA GLN A 172 -16.40 5.23 6.99
C GLN A 172 -17.89 5.34 7.35
N ALA A 173 -18.41 6.59 7.42
CA ALA A 173 -19.78 6.92 7.83
C ALA A 173 -20.19 6.33 9.20
N THR A 174 -19.26 6.33 10.16
CA THR A 174 -19.48 5.80 11.51
C THR A 174 -19.17 6.86 12.57
N SER A 175 -19.97 6.90 13.64
CA SER A 175 -19.79 7.86 14.74
C SER A 175 -20.14 7.32 16.13
N ILE A 176 -19.39 7.76 17.14
CA ILE A 176 -19.78 7.68 18.55
C ILE A 176 -19.92 9.11 19.08
N GLU A 177 -21.06 9.42 19.71
CA GLU A 177 -21.36 10.77 20.22
C GLU A 177 -21.92 10.77 21.65
N ASN A 178 -21.47 11.71 22.49
CA ASN A 178 -22.11 12.00 23.79
C ASN A 178 -22.26 10.74 24.69
N ILE A 179 -21.15 10.02 24.89
CA ILE A 179 -21.09 8.81 25.72
C ILE A 179 -20.26 9.05 26.98
N GLN A 180 -20.73 8.52 28.12
CA GLN A 180 -20.02 8.56 29.40
C GLN A 180 -19.64 7.14 29.85
N PHE A 181 -18.36 6.80 29.77
CA PHE A 181 -17.81 5.51 30.22
C PHE A 181 -17.47 5.59 31.71
N VAL A 182 -18.06 4.69 32.50
CA VAL A 182 -17.84 4.57 33.95
C VAL A 182 -17.16 3.23 34.24
N MET A 183 -15.94 3.31 34.76
CA MET A 183 -15.03 2.18 34.92
C MET A 183 -14.48 2.11 36.35
N SER A 184 -13.88 0.98 36.71
CA SER A 184 -13.25 0.81 38.02
C SER A 184 -12.04 1.76 38.18
N GLN A 185 -11.83 2.24 39.41
CA GLN A 185 -10.65 3.01 39.82
C GLN A 185 -9.79 2.23 40.85
N ALA A 186 -9.99 0.91 40.94
CA ALA A 186 -9.20 0.06 41.82
C ALA A 186 -7.79 -0.19 41.24
N ASP A 187 -6.79 -0.25 42.13
CA ASP A 187 -5.41 -0.60 41.77
C ASP A 187 -5.37 -1.95 41.03
N GLY A 188 -4.62 -1.99 39.92
CA GLY A 188 -4.53 -3.19 39.08
C GLY A 188 -5.80 -3.51 38.27
N THR A 189 -6.69 -2.53 38.05
CA THR A 189 -7.80 -2.71 37.10
C THR A 189 -7.30 -2.93 35.66
N THR A 190 -8.09 -3.64 34.87
CA THR A 190 -7.89 -3.85 33.42
C THR A 190 -9.04 -3.30 32.56
N HIS A 191 -9.96 -2.50 33.13
CA HIS A 191 -11.14 -2.02 32.40
C HIS A 191 -10.75 -1.07 31.24
N VAL A 192 -11.45 -1.19 30.10
CA VAL A 192 -11.23 -0.40 28.89
C VAL A 192 -12.50 0.34 28.48
N GLY A 193 -12.40 1.60 28.05
CA GLY A 193 -13.56 2.36 27.57
C GLY A 193 -13.98 1.93 26.16
N ILE A 194 -13.12 2.21 25.18
CA ILE A 194 -13.24 1.73 23.79
C ILE A 194 -12.04 0.84 23.46
N PHE A 195 -12.30 -0.30 22.84
CA PHE A 195 -11.32 -1.14 22.15
C PHE A 195 -11.55 -1.07 20.63
N MET A 196 -10.48 -0.96 19.87
CA MET A 196 -10.48 -0.91 18.41
C MET A 196 -9.11 -1.40 17.91
N GLU A 197 -9.08 -2.54 17.26
CA GLU A 197 -7.86 -3.22 16.81
C GLU A 197 -7.46 -2.83 15.38
N ASN A 198 -8.44 -2.50 14.53
CA ASN A 198 -8.27 -2.03 13.15
C ASN A 198 -9.57 -1.39 12.62
N GLY A 199 -9.53 -0.88 11.38
CA GLY A 199 -10.65 -0.24 10.69
C GLY A 199 -10.20 0.77 9.63
N SER A 200 -11.14 1.34 8.87
CA SER A 200 -10.91 2.55 8.05
C SER A 200 -11.79 3.68 8.57
N GLY A 201 -11.43 4.18 9.75
CA GLY A 201 -12.34 4.93 10.61
C GLY A 201 -12.77 6.33 10.15
N GLY A 202 -13.90 6.76 10.69
CA GLY A 202 -14.52 8.08 10.52
C GLY A 202 -14.34 9.01 11.73
N TYR A 203 -15.36 9.11 12.58
CA TYR A 203 -15.49 10.19 13.58
C TYR A 203 -15.81 9.73 15.02
N LEU A 204 -15.26 10.41 16.03
CA LEU A 204 -15.61 10.27 17.46
C LEU A 204 -15.80 11.64 18.11
N GLY A 205 -16.90 11.86 18.83
CA GLY A 205 -17.26 13.18 19.37
C GLY A 205 -17.80 13.16 20.81
N ASP A 206 -17.39 14.16 21.61
CA ASP A 206 -18.03 14.53 22.88
C ASP A 206 -18.07 13.41 23.95
N LEU A 207 -17.04 12.55 24.01
CA LEU A 207 -16.97 11.41 24.92
C LEU A 207 -16.34 11.76 26.28
N THR A 208 -16.72 11.05 27.34
CA THR A 208 -16.12 11.18 28.68
C THR A 208 -15.81 9.82 29.30
N PHE A 209 -14.57 9.61 29.73
CA PHE A 209 -14.06 8.38 30.33
C PHE A 209 -13.67 8.62 31.80
N THR A 210 -14.21 7.83 32.71
CA THR A 210 -13.95 7.94 34.15
C THR A 210 -13.47 6.62 34.74
N GLY A 211 -12.25 6.60 35.27
CA GLY A 211 -11.56 5.39 35.71
C GLY A 211 -10.96 4.59 34.56
N GLY A 212 -10.71 3.30 34.81
CA GLY A 212 -10.21 2.34 33.83
C GLY A 212 -8.68 2.25 33.78
N ALA A 213 -8.20 1.15 33.23
CA ALA A 213 -6.81 1.00 32.84
C ALA A 213 -6.51 1.89 31.65
N ILE A 214 -7.34 1.80 30.60
CA ILE A 214 -7.18 2.54 29.35
C ILE A 214 -8.53 3.17 28.98
N GLY A 215 -8.57 4.47 28.72
CA GLY A 215 -9.77 5.14 28.21
C GLY A 215 -10.13 4.68 26.79
N MET A 216 -9.17 4.76 25.86
CA MET A 216 -9.27 4.21 24.51
C MET A 216 -8.02 3.40 24.17
N TRP A 217 -8.20 2.14 23.77
CA TRP A 217 -7.16 1.27 23.23
C TRP A 217 -7.45 1.05 21.74
N CYS A 218 -6.75 1.76 20.87
CA CYS A 218 -7.22 2.00 19.49
C CYS A 218 -6.14 1.90 18.41
N GLY A 219 -6.49 1.35 17.25
CA GLY A 219 -5.75 1.44 16.00
C GLY A 219 -6.66 1.33 14.78
N SER A 220 -6.36 2.11 13.74
CA SER A 220 -7.18 2.26 12.52
C SER A 220 -6.32 2.94 11.45
N GLN A 221 -6.66 2.80 10.17
CA GLN A 221 -5.99 3.54 9.08
C GLN A 221 -5.97 5.06 9.39
N GLN A 222 -7.15 5.62 9.63
CA GLN A 222 -7.33 7.00 10.08
C GLN A 222 -8.52 7.12 11.05
N PHE A 223 -8.64 8.27 11.70
CA PHE A 223 -9.84 8.73 12.41
C PHE A 223 -9.75 10.23 12.72
N THR A 224 -10.90 10.85 13.01
CA THR A 224 -11.00 12.18 13.61
C THR A 224 -11.68 12.10 14.97
N SER A 225 -11.01 12.61 16.01
CA SER A 225 -11.46 12.54 17.41
C SER A 225 -11.63 13.93 18.02
N ARG A 226 -12.80 14.25 18.60
CA ARG A 226 -13.11 15.60 19.11
C ARG A 226 -13.74 15.62 20.51
N ASN A 227 -13.32 16.57 21.36
CA ASN A 227 -13.91 16.87 22.68
C ASN A 227 -13.97 15.62 23.60
N LEU A 228 -12.85 14.91 23.70
CA LEU A 228 -12.71 13.69 24.49
C LEU A 228 -12.14 14.00 25.88
N LYS A 229 -12.81 13.54 26.94
CA LYS A 229 -12.47 13.88 28.33
C LYS A 229 -12.08 12.64 29.11
N PHE A 230 -10.90 12.65 29.72
CA PHE A 230 -10.36 11.51 30.46
C PHE A 230 -10.12 11.88 31.92
N ARG A 231 -10.54 11.01 32.85
CA ARG A 231 -10.65 11.29 34.29
C ARG A 231 -10.21 10.10 35.13
N ASN A 232 -9.02 10.19 35.75
CA ASN A 232 -8.49 9.15 36.63
C ASN A 232 -8.35 7.76 35.95
N CYS A 233 -8.16 7.73 34.63
CA CYS A 233 -7.70 6.53 33.94
C CYS A 233 -6.24 6.28 34.33
N ILE A 234 -5.75 5.04 34.39
CA ILE A 234 -4.29 4.83 34.49
C ILE A 234 -3.63 5.46 33.25
N GLN A 235 -4.24 5.23 32.10
CA GLN A 235 -3.86 5.79 30.81
C GLN A 235 -5.10 6.27 30.05
N ALA A 236 -5.03 7.45 29.43
CA ALA A 236 -6.15 7.96 28.66
C ALA A 236 -6.26 7.26 27.28
N ILE A 237 -5.19 7.25 26.48
CA ILE A 237 -5.16 6.67 25.13
C ILE A 237 -3.92 5.76 24.98
N GLU A 238 -4.12 4.52 24.54
CA GLU A 238 -3.11 3.58 24.05
C GLU A 238 -3.33 3.38 22.55
N MET A 239 -2.42 3.89 21.71
CA MET A 239 -2.51 3.73 20.27
C MET A 239 -1.70 2.51 19.81
N ILE A 240 -2.36 1.55 19.16
CA ILE A 240 -1.78 0.28 18.71
C ILE A 240 -1.04 0.48 17.38
N TRP A 241 -1.68 1.17 16.44
CA TRP A 241 -1.13 1.57 15.15
C TRP A 241 -2.03 2.63 14.50
N ASP A 242 -1.50 3.46 13.62
CA ASP A 242 -2.29 4.27 12.68
C ASP A 242 -1.51 4.56 11.40
N TRP A 243 -2.19 5.13 10.40
CA TRP A 243 -1.53 5.87 9.31
C TRP A 243 -1.60 7.38 9.58
N GLY A 244 -2.70 7.85 10.15
CA GLY A 244 -2.68 9.06 10.95
C GLY A 244 -4.02 9.44 11.59
N TRP A 245 -3.94 10.05 12.79
CA TRP A 245 -5.11 10.38 13.62
C TRP A 245 -5.04 11.83 14.12
N THR A 246 -6.13 12.59 13.92
CA THR A 246 -6.24 13.94 14.47
C THR A 246 -7.17 14.01 15.68
N TRP A 247 -6.64 14.60 16.76
CA TRP A 247 -7.26 14.73 18.06
C TRP A 247 -7.44 16.23 18.38
N HIS A 248 -8.68 16.70 18.53
CA HIS A 248 -8.99 18.10 18.86
C HIS A 248 -9.77 18.24 20.17
N GLY A 249 -9.29 19.08 21.08
CA GLY A 249 -9.98 19.37 22.33
C GLY A 249 -9.98 18.18 23.30
N LEU A 250 -8.84 17.49 23.43
CA LEU A 250 -8.66 16.53 24.52
C LEU A 250 -8.60 17.28 25.86
N ASP A 251 -9.20 16.70 26.88
CA ASP A 251 -9.17 17.20 28.25
C ASP A 251 -8.83 16.03 29.17
N ILE A 252 -7.54 15.89 29.49
CA ILE A 252 -6.98 14.75 30.23
C ILE A 252 -6.60 15.20 31.63
N LEU A 253 -7.19 14.58 32.65
CA LEU A 253 -7.02 14.95 34.06
C LEU A 253 -6.71 13.72 34.93
N LEU A 254 -5.64 13.81 35.72
CA LEU A 254 -5.24 12.81 36.72
C LEU A 254 -4.97 11.40 36.13
N CYS A 255 -4.44 11.34 34.91
CA CYS A 255 -3.99 10.09 34.28
C CYS A 255 -2.46 9.97 34.39
N GLN A 256 -1.89 8.75 34.40
CA GLN A 256 -0.42 8.59 34.46
C GLN A 256 0.23 8.90 33.10
N ILE A 257 -0.39 8.43 32.02
CA ILE A 257 -0.04 8.74 30.63
C ILE A 257 -1.27 9.33 29.93
N GLY A 258 -1.07 10.40 29.15
CA GLY A 258 -2.07 10.95 28.25
C GLY A 258 -2.25 10.06 27.03
N ILE A 259 -1.38 10.21 26.04
CA ILE A 259 -1.36 9.40 24.83
C ILE A 259 -0.08 8.58 24.80
N ASN A 260 -0.19 7.28 24.55
CA ASN A 260 0.95 6.44 24.24
C ASN A 260 0.96 6.07 22.75
N VAL A 261 2.09 6.33 22.10
CA VAL A 261 2.40 5.95 20.71
C VAL A 261 3.71 5.16 20.65
N THR A 262 4.03 4.41 21.71
CA THR A 262 5.20 3.52 21.75
C THR A 262 5.00 2.21 20.99
N ALA A 263 3.77 1.89 20.60
CA ALA A 263 3.47 0.69 19.84
C ALA A 263 4.18 0.72 18.48
N LEU A 264 5.21 -0.10 18.39
CA LEU A 264 5.69 -0.69 17.16
C LEU A 264 4.94 -2.02 17.05
N THR A 265 4.32 -2.31 15.90
CA THR A 265 3.54 -3.55 15.72
C THR A 265 4.41 -4.78 15.91
N SER A 266 3.77 -5.94 16.09
CA SER A 266 4.46 -7.21 16.29
C SER A 266 5.55 -7.49 15.26
N ALA A 267 6.55 -8.27 15.66
CA ALA A 267 7.68 -8.73 14.84
C ALA A 267 7.27 -9.76 13.75
N THR A 268 6.08 -9.58 13.19
CA THR A 268 5.41 -10.42 12.20
C THR A 268 4.85 -9.60 11.02
N ALA A 269 4.91 -8.26 11.07
CA ALA A 269 4.53 -7.39 9.98
C ALA A 269 5.76 -6.98 9.16
N GLU A 270 5.77 -7.28 7.85
CA GLU A 270 6.92 -7.07 6.94
C GLU A 270 7.44 -5.61 6.93
N HIS A 271 6.59 -4.63 7.25
CA HIS A 271 6.93 -3.21 7.23
C HIS A 271 7.21 -2.59 8.61
N ASN A 272 7.17 -3.34 9.72
CA ASN A 272 7.32 -2.80 11.09
C ASN A 272 6.42 -1.57 11.35
N GLN A 273 5.13 -1.68 11.02
CA GLN A 273 4.13 -0.62 11.21
C GLN A 273 4.08 -0.14 12.68
N GLY A 274 3.46 1.00 12.92
CA GLY A 274 3.17 1.49 14.28
C GLY A 274 2.16 2.62 14.20
N VAL A 275 2.23 3.53 15.16
CA VAL A 275 1.58 4.84 15.05
C VAL A 275 2.47 5.73 14.18
N ALA A 276 2.00 6.03 12.97
CA ALA A 276 2.76 6.77 11.97
C ALA A 276 2.65 8.29 12.16
N ALA A 277 1.46 8.85 12.42
CA ALA A 277 1.29 10.31 12.47
C ALA A 277 0.12 10.79 13.36
N VAL A 278 0.41 11.54 14.43
CA VAL A 278 -0.63 12.13 15.31
C VAL A 278 -0.62 13.66 15.29
N ALA A 279 -1.81 14.26 15.23
CA ALA A 279 -2.01 15.70 15.37
C ALA A 279 -2.86 15.99 16.61
N ILE A 280 -2.35 16.80 17.54
CA ILE A 280 -2.98 17.08 18.84
C ILE A 280 -3.27 18.59 18.93
N LEU A 281 -4.54 18.95 18.83
CA LEU A 281 -5.00 20.34 18.68
C LEU A 281 -5.82 20.79 19.90
N ASP A 282 -5.65 22.04 20.33
CA ASP A 282 -6.53 22.74 21.28
C ASP A 282 -6.84 21.97 22.58
N SER A 283 -5.84 21.24 23.07
CA SER A 283 -5.99 20.20 24.10
C SER A 283 -5.38 20.61 25.44
N VAL A 284 -5.82 19.97 26.53
CA VAL A 284 -5.40 20.27 27.90
C VAL A 284 -5.02 18.98 28.64
N PHE A 285 -3.82 18.96 29.25
CA PHE A 285 -3.33 17.87 30.08
C PHE A 285 -3.03 18.42 31.48
N THR A 286 -3.74 17.92 32.51
CA THR A 286 -3.70 18.46 33.87
C THR A 286 -3.39 17.37 34.90
N ASN A 287 -2.30 17.53 35.67
CA ASN A 287 -1.77 16.51 36.57
C ASN A 287 -1.51 15.16 35.85
N VAL A 288 -0.85 15.23 34.69
CA VAL A 288 -0.52 14.06 33.86
C VAL A 288 1.01 13.95 33.76
N PRO A 289 1.68 13.00 34.43
CA PRO A 289 3.13 12.87 34.44
C PRO A 289 3.78 12.89 33.05
N ILE A 290 3.17 12.21 32.07
CA ILE A 290 3.62 12.16 30.67
C ILE A 290 2.42 12.43 29.75
N ALA A 291 2.40 13.58 29.07
CA ALA A 291 1.32 13.93 28.14
C ALA A 291 1.35 13.06 26.87
N VAL A 292 2.52 12.91 26.24
CA VAL A 292 2.74 11.97 25.12
C VAL A 292 3.97 11.09 25.40
N LEU A 293 3.80 9.78 25.35
CA LEU A 293 4.88 8.80 25.38
C LEU A 293 5.08 8.23 23.97
N THR A 294 6.32 8.17 23.44
CA THR A 294 6.58 7.75 22.06
C THR A 294 7.78 6.81 21.93
N SER A 295 7.77 5.99 20.87
CA SER A 295 8.91 5.21 20.39
C SER A 295 9.94 6.06 19.63
N GLY A 296 9.55 7.27 19.20
CA GLY A 296 10.36 8.17 18.37
C GLY A 296 10.27 7.95 16.86
N LYS A 297 9.39 7.04 16.39
CA LYS A 297 9.04 6.88 14.97
C LYS A 297 7.83 7.71 14.52
N THR A 298 6.91 8.04 15.43
CA THR A 298 5.67 8.78 15.09
C THR A 298 5.98 10.22 14.71
N GLU A 299 5.43 10.68 13.59
CA GLU A 299 5.39 12.09 13.22
C GLU A 299 4.36 12.79 14.14
N ILE A 300 4.79 13.76 14.94
CA ILE A 300 3.95 14.39 15.98
C ILE A 300 3.80 15.88 15.70
N MET A 301 2.55 16.34 15.56
CA MET A 301 2.19 17.75 15.66
C MET A 301 1.39 18.01 16.93
N MET A 302 1.73 19.08 17.64
CA MET A 302 0.97 19.63 18.76
C MET A 302 0.70 21.11 18.48
N GLU A 303 -0.53 21.58 18.68
CA GLU A 303 -0.89 23.00 18.51
C GLU A 303 -1.89 23.46 19.57
N ASN A 304 -1.57 24.56 20.27
CA ASN A 304 -2.31 25.10 21.41
C ASN A 304 -2.63 24.02 22.46
N VAL A 305 -1.61 23.28 22.88
CA VAL A 305 -1.71 22.25 23.91
C VAL A 305 -1.26 22.82 25.26
N GLN A 306 -2.21 22.99 26.18
CA GLN A 306 -1.97 23.48 27.53
C GLN A 306 -1.58 22.34 28.46
N LEU A 307 -0.43 22.46 29.11
CA LEU A 307 0.07 21.56 30.13
C LEU A 307 -0.04 22.25 31.51
N ASN A 308 -0.65 21.57 32.48
CA ASN A 308 -0.79 22.04 33.85
C ASN A 308 -0.28 20.94 34.79
N ASN A 309 0.82 21.17 35.51
CA ASN A 309 1.51 20.15 36.29
C ASN A 309 1.70 18.82 35.50
N ALA A 310 2.19 18.92 34.26
CA ALA A 310 2.47 17.78 33.39
C ALA A 310 3.95 17.80 32.96
N PRO A 311 4.89 17.27 33.77
CA PRO A 311 6.33 17.52 33.64
C PRO A 311 6.99 17.07 32.33
N ILE A 312 6.42 16.08 31.64
CA ILE A 312 6.90 15.60 30.34
C ILE A 312 5.80 15.85 29.30
N ALA A 313 6.08 16.72 28.33
CA ALA A 313 5.16 16.97 27.23
C ALA A 313 5.23 15.84 26.19
N VAL A 314 6.46 15.51 25.78
CA VAL A 314 6.78 14.35 24.92
C VAL A 314 8.00 13.66 25.53
N GLY A 315 7.95 12.34 25.71
CA GLY A 315 9.06 11.54 26.26
C GLY A 315 9.23 10.20 25.55
N PHE A 316 10.45 9.69 25.51
CA PHE A 316 10.72 8.34 24.98
C PHE A 316 10.42 7.25 26.02
N SER A 317 9.90 6.10 25.58
CA SER A 317 9.74 4.93 26.47
C SER A 317 11.07 4.52 27.08
N GLY A 318 11.12 4.38 28.41
CA GLY A 318 12.35 4.08 29.16
C GLY A 318 13.49 5.10 29.01
N GLY A 319 13.23 6.25 28.37
CA GLY A 319 14.25 7.19 27.88
C GLY A 319 14.07 8.63 28.37
N PRO A 320 14.78 9.59 27.75
CA PRO A 320 14.73 10.99 28.15
C PRO A 320 13.45 11.70 27.67
N THR A 321 13.13 12.80 28.34
CA THR A 321 12.20 13.84 27.88
C THR A 321 12.66 14.41 26.53
N VAL A 322 11.76 14.44 25.54
CA VAL A 322 11.96 15.07 24.22
C VAL A 322 11.53 16.53 24.25
N VAL A 323 10.35 16.79 24.83
CA VAL A 323 9.81 18.14 25.04
C VAL A 323 9.49 18.30 26.52
N GLN A 324 10.12 19.30 27.14
CA GLN A 324 9.94 19.61 28.55
C GLN A 324 8.55 20.18 28.80
N GLY A 325 7.81 19.57 29.73
CA GLY A 325 6.51 20.07 30.18
C GLY A 325 6.62 20.82 31.51
N GLY A 326 5.48 20.93 32.21
CA GLY A 326 5.31 21.68 33.46
C GLY A 326 3.94 22.37 33.47
N ASP A 327 3.95 23.66 33.80
CA ASP A 327 2.83 24.59 33.60
C ASP A 327 3.15 25.47 32.37
N VAL A 328 2.77 25.03 31.17
CA VAL A 328 3.21 25.64 29.90
C VAL A 328 2.19 25.46 28.77
N LEU A 329 2.05 26.49 27.92
CA LEU A 329 1.31 26.39 26.67
C LEU A 329 2.28 26.04 25.53
N ILE A 330 2.06 24.90 24.87
CA ILE A 330 2.69 24.59 23.59
C ILE A 330 1.83 25.22 22.49
N ASP A 331 2.19 26.44 22.07
CA ASP A 331 1.49 27.14 20.99
C ASP A 331 1.54 26.33 19.68
N ASN A 332 2.72 25.85 19.30
CA ASN A 332 2.90 24.85 18.25
C ASN A 332 4.23 24.09 18.45
N TYR A 333 4.27 22.82 18.06
CA TYR A 333 5.46 21.97 18.04
C TYR A 333 5.28 20.83 17.02
N GLY A 334 6.28 20.61 16.17
CA GLY A 334 6.37 19.46 15.26
C GLY A 334 7.63 18.63 15.50
N TYR A 335 7.51 17.32 15.28
CA TYR A 335 8.60 16.35 15.22
C TYR A 335 8.41 15.46 13.99
N GLY A 336 9.33 15.52 13.03
CA GLY A 336 9.24 14.73 11.79
C GLY A 336 9.79 15.40 10.54
N ASN A 337 9.56 14.81 9.36
CA ASN A 337 9.95 15.36 8.06
C ASN A 337 9.04 16.53 7.63
N ASN A 338 9.61 17.72 7.43
CA ASN A 338 8.88 18.94 7.10
C ASN A 338 9.43 19.62 5.84
N TYR A 339 8.53 20.04 4.95
CA TYR A 339 8.85 20.69 3.68
C TYR A 339 8.23 22.08 3.60
N ILE A 340 8.99 23.06 3.11
CA ILE A 340 8.53 24.43 2.89
C ILE A 340 8.76 24.82 1.43
N GLN A 341 7.69 25.11 0.73
CA GLN A 341 7.65 25.71 -0.60
C GLN A 341 7.49 27.22 -0.47
N ASN A 342 8.47 28.00 -0.93
CA ASN A 342 8.44 29.46 -0.92
C ASN A 342 8.71 29.99 -2.33
N GLY A 343 7.69 30.58 -2.97
CA GLY A 343 7.75 30.83 -4.42
C GLY A 343 7.91 29.50 -5.17
N ALA A 344 8.94 29.40 -6.02
CA ALA A 344 9.34 28.16 -6.71
C ALA A 344 10.38 27.31 -5.94
N THR A 345 10.75 27.67 -4.71
CA THR A 345 11.84 27.01 -3.97
C THR A 345 11.30 26.06 -2.90
N LEU A 346 11.53 24.76 -3.09
CA LEU A 346 11.25 23.72 -2.09
C LEU A 346 12.45 23.54 -1.15
N THR A 347 12.21 23.44 0.15
CA THR A 347 13.23 23.14 1.17
C THR A 347 12.72 22.10 2.16
N GLY A 348 13.36 20.93 2.21
CA GLY A 348 13.10 19.88 3.20
C GLY A 348 14.03 19.95 4.42
N THR A 349 13.49 19.68 5.61
CA THR A 349 14.19 19.65 6.91
C THR A 349 13.53 18.66 7.85
N PHE A 350 14.28 17.98 8.74
CA PHE A 350 13.68 17.30 9.88
C PHE A 350 13.38 18.33 11.00
N LEU A 351 12.11 18.50 11.34
CA LEU A 351 11.61 19.43 12.35
C LEU A 351 11.69 18.80 13.76
N ARG A 352 12.11 19.61 14.74
CA ARG A 352 12.14 19.28 16.19
C ARG A 352 11.88 20.54 17.02
N GLY A 353 10.72 21.15 16.84
CA GLY A 353 10.44 22.48 17.39
C GLY A 353 9.22 23.13 16.78
N ALA A 354 9.09 24.44 16.94
CA ALA A 354 7.97 25.22 16.41
C ALA A 354 7.81 25.03 14.88
N TYR A 355 6.60 24.63 14.46
CA TYR A 355 6.19 24.56 13.06
C TYR A 355 6.05 26.00 12.54
N SER A 356 6.99 26.42 11.68
CA SER A 356 7.19 27.83 11.36
C SER A 356 7.16 28.09 9.84
N PRO A 357 6.30 29.01 9.33
CA PRO A 357 5.35 29.82 10.09
C PRO A 357 4.18 29.01 10.67
N SER A 358 3.67 29.43 11.83
CA SER A 358 2.53 28.77 12.50
C SER A 358 1.25 28.90 11.67
N ALA A 359 0.65 27.75 11.34
CA ALA A 359 -0.58 27.66 10.55
C ALA A 359 -1.74 28.42 11.22
N LYS A 360 -1.97 28.18 12.52
CA LYS A 360 -2.99 28.88 13.32
C LYS A 360 -2.75 30.38 13.50
N ALA A 361 -1.49 30.81 13.52
CA ALA A 361 -1.14 32.24 13.54
C ALA A 361 -1.37 32.92 12.17
N ALA A 362 -1.14 32.21 11.08
CA ALA A 362 -1.49 32.67 9.72
C ALA A 362 -3.00 32.61 9.42
N ALA A 363 -3.74 31.79 10.17
CA ALA A 363 -5.16 31.53 9.95
C ALA A 363 -6.08 32.72 10.31
N SER A 364 -7.01 32.97 9.39
CA SER A 364 -8.12 33.91 9.56
C SER A 364 -8.88 33.63 10.86
N SER A 365 -9.18 34.69 11.62
CA SER A 365 -9.97 34.57 12.86
C SER A 365 -11.38 34.01 12.61
N SER A 366 -11.89 34.08 11.37
CA SER A 366 -13.17 33.48 10.99
C SER A 366 -13.22 31.95 11.14
N LEU A 367 -12.07 31.26 11.07
CA LEU A 367 -11.95 29.80 11.28
C LEU A 367 -11.89 29.40 12.77
N ARG A 368 -11.74 30.38 13.67
CA ARG A 368 -11.31 30.15 15.06
C ARG A 368 -12.35 30.61 16.06
N SER A 369 -12.38 29.93 17.20
CA SER A 369 -13.13 30.29 18.39
C SER A 369 -12.24 31.09 19.36
N SER A 370 -12.74 31.44 20.54
CA SER A 370 -11.92 32.01 21.62
C SER A 370 -10.97 31.00 22.27
N SER A 371 -11.17 29.70 22.06
CA SER A 371 -10.43 28.60 22.67
C SER A 371 -9.51 27.85 21.70
N GLY A 372 -9.75 27.95 20.39
CA GLY A 372 -9.06 27.12 19.40
C GLY A 372 -9.55 27.32 17.97
N TRP A 373 -9.47 26.28 17.18
CA TRP A 373 -10.26 26.12 15.97
C TRP A 373 -11.76 26.13 16.32
N PHE A 374 -12.62 26.44 15.34
CA PHE A 374 -14.07 26.37 15.56
C PHE A 374 -14.59 24.97 15.30
N SER A 375 -15.37 24.45 16.24
CA SER A 375 -16.06 23.17 16.16
C SER A 375 -17.46 23.25 16.78
N ARG A 376 -18.36 22.42 16.28
CA ARG A 376 -19.77 22.33 16.67
C ARG A 376 -20.27 20.90 16.45
N SER A 377 -20.79 20.27 17.51
CA SER A 377 -21.38 18.93 17.44
C SER A 377 -22.76 18.90 16.80
N LYS A 378 -23.17 17.68 16.40
CA LYS A 378 -24.44 17.37 15.75
C LYS A 378 -25.65 17.93 16.49
N PRO A 379 -26.54 18.68 15.82
CA PRO A 379 -27.76 19.18 16.44
C PRO A 379 -28.79 18.05 16.62
N GLN A 380 -28.94 17.55 17.85
CA GLN A 380 -29.95 16.53 18.17
C GLN A 380 -31.34 17.10 18.54
N TYR A 381 -31.47 18.43 18.64
CA TYR A 381 -32.73 19.13 18.92
C TYR A 381 -33.48 18.68 20.19
N GLN A 382 -32.80 18.12 21.19
CA GLN A 382 -33.41 17.49 22.37
C GLN A 382 -34.34 18.40 23.21
N ASN A 383 -34.15 19.71 23.12
CA ASN A 383 -35.00 20.72 23.78
C ASN A 383 -36.27 21.12 22.99
N VAL A 384 -36.50 20.54 21.80
CA VAL A 384 -37.65 20.78 20.93
C VAL A 384 -38.64 19.63 21.09
N GLY A 385 -39.90 19.92 21.43
CA GLY A 385 -40.97 18.92 21.44
C GLY A 385 -41.48 18.62 20.03
N ILE A 386 -42.12 17.45 19.83
CA ILE A 386 -42.52 16.95 18.50
C ILE A 386 -43.32 17.95 17.64
N GLY A 387 -44.14 18.81 18.25
CA GLY A 387 -44.87 19.89 17.54
C GLY A 387 -44.00 21.04 16.98
N GLY A 388 -42.67 20.99 17.15
CA GLY A 388 -41.69 21.84 16.45
C GLY A 388 -41.11 21.21 15.18
N PHE A 389 -41.54 19.99 14.85
CA PHE A 389 -41.13 19.24 13.66
C PHE A 389 -42.27 19.18 12.63
N VAL A 390 -41.90 19.04 11.36
CA VAL A 390 -42.79 18.69 10.25
C VAL A 390 -42.29 17.37 9.69
N ASP A 391 -43.03 16.30 9.95
CA ASP A 391 -42.84 15.00 9.31
C ASP A 391 -43.23 15.13 7.82
N ILE A 392 -42.28 14.84 6.93
CA ILE A 392 -42.45 15.03 5.49
C ILE A 392 -43.40 14.01 4.84
N ARG A 393 -43.53 12.81 5.44
CA ARG A 393 -44.46 11.77 4.98
C ARG A 393 -45.89 12.08 5.41
N ALA A 394 -46.07 12.57 6.63
CA ALA A 394 -47.33 13.13 7.10
C ALA A 394 -47.75 14.37 6.28
N ALA A 395 -46.80 15.09 5.68
CA ALA A 395 -47.05 16.19 4.74
C ALA A 395 -47.34 15.75 3.29
N GLY A 396 -47.17 14.45 2.97
CA GLY A 396 -47.60 13.84 1.70
C GLY A 396 -46.51 13.16 0.88
N ALA A 397 -45.26 13.11 1.33
CA ALA A 397 -44.19 12.38 0.63
C ALA A 397 -44.29 10.86 0.89
N ALA A 398 -44.01 10.03 -0.10
CA ALA A 398 -44.08 8.59 0.04
C ALA A 398 -42.85 8.02 0.77
N GLY A 399 -41.64 8.43 0.36
CA GLY A 399 -40.38 7.82 0.79
C GLY A 399 -40.25 6.34 0.44
N ASN A 400 -40.86 5.91 -0.68
CA ASN A 400 -41.05 4.49 -1.02
C ASN A 400 -40.17 3.96 -2.16
N GLY A 401 -39.19 4.72 -2.66
CA GLY A 401 -38.32 4.30 -3.76
C GLY A 401 -38.98 4.31 -5.16
N GLU A 402 -40.23 4.77 -5.29
CA GLU A 402 -40.96 4.79 -6.58
C GLU A 402 -41.62 6.14 -6.89
N THR A 403 -42.12 6.85 -5.87
CA THR A 403 -42.96 8.05 -6.05
C THR A 403 -42.11 9.31 -6.13
N ASP A 404 -42.34 10.14 -7.15
CA ASP A 404 -41.69 11.46 -7.28
C ASP A 404 -42.18 12.44 -6.19
N ASP A 405 -41.41 12.55 -5.11
CA ASP A 405 -41.70 13.38 -3.95
C ASP A 405 -41.25 14.85 -4.13
N THR A 406 -40.59 15.18 -5.27
CA THR A 406 -39.99 16.51 -5.55
C THR A 406 -40.88 17.69 -5.19
N ALA A 407 -42.16 17.62 -5.56
CA ALA A 407 -43.12 18.72 -5.37
C ALA A 407 -43.49 18.91 -3.90
N VAL A 408 -43.65 17.82 -3.15
CA VAL A 408 -43.97 17.85 -1.72
C VAL A 408 -42.76 18.35 -0.94
N ILE A 409 -41.57 17.81 -1.23
CA ILE A 409 -40.32 18.20 -0.54
C ILE A 409 -40.06 19.70 -0.70
N ASN A 410 -40.09 20.22 -1.94
CA ASN A 410 -39.92 21.66 -2.19
C ASN A 410 -40.97 22.52 -1.44
N SER A 411 -42.24 22.09 -1.42
CA SER A 411 -43.30 22.81 -0.70
C SER A 411 -43.10 22.80 0.81
N VAL A 412 -42.68 21.66 1.38
CA VAL A 412 -42.45 21.51 2.83
C VAL A 412 -41.26 22.36 3.27
N LEU A 413 -40.11 22.24 2.60
CA LEU A 413 -38.90 23.03 2.90
C LEU A 413 -39.17 24.54 2.81
N ALA A 414 -39.89 24.99 1.77
CA ALA A 414 -40.30 26.38 1.62
C ALA A 414 -41.23 26.88 2.74
N SER A 415 -42.10 26.02 3.27
CA SER A 415 -43.03 26.37 4.35
C SER A 415 -42.40 26.33 5.76
N ALA A 416 -41.40 25.48 5.98
CA ALA A 416 -40.77 25.25 7.28
C ALA A 416 -39.59 26.18 7.56
N ALA A 417 -38.93 26.74 6.54
CA ALA A 417 -37.75 27.58 6.65
C ALA A 417 -37.91 28.72 7.67
N GLY A 418 -37.03 28.77 8.66
CA GLY A 418 -37.04 29.76 9.75
C GLY A 418 -38.08 29.51 10.85
N GLY A 419 -38.88 28.44 10.75
CA GLY A 419 -39.93 28.07 11.70
C GLY A 419 -39.70 26.71 12.36
N SER A 420 -39.90 25.64 11.61
CA SER A 420 -39.90 24.24 12.09
C SER A 420 -38.69 23.46 11.58
N ILE A 421 -38.38 22.33 12.22
CA ILE A 421 -37.43 21.35 11.71
C ILE A 421 -38.19 20.40 10.78
N VAL A 422 -37.69 20.13 9.58
CA VAL A 422 -38.25 19.10 8.70
C VAL A 422 -37.62 17.77 9.07
N TYR A 423 -38.47 16.82 9.46
CA TYR A 423 -38.09 15.46 9.78
C TYR A 423 -38.39 14.57 8.57
N PHE A 424 -37.39 13.81 8.15
CA PHE A 424 -37.52 12.72 7.20
C PHE A 424 -37.51 11.41 8.02
N PRO A 425 -38.65 10.74 8.23
CA PRO A 425 -38.66 9.34 8.61
C PRO A 425 -37.91 8.52 7.55
N HIS A 426 -37.35 7.37 7.90
CA HIS A 426 -36.56 6.59 6.95
C HIS A 426 -37.38 6.18 5.71
N GLY A 427 -36.72 6.17 4.57
CA GLY A 427 -37.27 5.89 3.26
C GLY A 427 -36.37 6.45 2.17
N THR A 428 -36.64 6.06 0.93
CA THR A 428 -35.97 6.57 -0.26
C THR A 428 -36.93 7.49 -0.99
N TYR A 429 -36.61 8.79 -0.99
CA TYR A 429 -37.44 9.86 -1.53
C TYR A 429 -36.96 10.19 -2.95
N MET A 430 -37.70 9.72 -3.95
CA MET A 430 -37.33 9.88 -5.35
C MET A 430 -37.57 11.33 -5.79
N VAL A 431 -36.59 11.94 -6.47
CA VAL A 431 -36.69 13.31 -6.97
C VAL A 431 -36.32 13.42 -8.45
N SER A 432 -37.24 13.95 -9.26
CA SER A 432 -37.00 14.20 -10.68
C SER A 432 -36.50 15.62 -10.97
N ASP A 433 -36.47 16.53 -10.00
CA ASP A 433 -36.01 17.91 -10.19
C ASP A 433 -35.30 18.47 -8.94
N THR A 434 -34.76 19.69 -9.05
CA THR A 434 -34.00 20.31 -7.96
C THR A 434 -34.86 20.49 -6.70
N ILE A 435 -34.39 19.91 -5.60
CA ILE A 435 -34.79 20.26 -4.24
C ILE A 435 -34.10 21.56 -3.83
N SER A 436 -34.89 22.60 -3.62
CA SER A 436 -34.41 23.89 -3.11
C SER A 436 -34.50 23.90 -1.58
N VAL A 437 -33.37 24.11 -0.90
CA VAL A 437 -33.28 24.23 0.56
C VAL A 437 -33.10 25.71 0.93
N PRO A 438 -34.13 26.42 1.42
CA PRO A 438 -34.03 27.86 1.67
C PRO A 438 -33.19 28.24 2.90
N PRO A 439 -32.74 29.51 3.02
CA PRO A 439 -32.16 30.04 4.25
C PRO A 439 -33.11 29.90 5.44
N GLY A 440 -32.61 29.38 6.56
CA GLY A 440 -33.37 29.13 7.79
C GLY A 440 -33.89 27.70 7.95
N THR A 441 -33.63 26.80 6.99
CA THR A 441 -34.12 25.42 7.01
C THR A 441 -33.32 24.52 7.96
N LYS A 442 -33.98 23.58 8.62
CA LYS A 442 -33.35 22.52 9.43
C LYS A 442 -33.91 21.18 8.95
N ILE A 443 -33.04 20.23 8.64
CA ILE A 443 -33.36 18.88 8.18
C ILE A 443 -32.74 17.88 9.14
N VAL A 444 -33.52 16.86 9.54
CA VAL A 444 -33.00 15.68 10.23
C VAL A 444 -33.68 14.43 9.69
N GLY A 445 -32.89 13.41 9.38
CA GLY A 445 -33.41 12.11 8.98
C GLY A 445 -33.49 11.10 10.13
N GLU A 446 -34.02 9.93 9.80
CA GLU A 446 -33.96 8.71 10.59
C GLU A 446 -33.02 7.71 9.93
N VAL A 447 -32.19 7.02 10.73
CA VAL A 447 -31.00 6.29 10.27
C VAL A 447 -30.19 7.17 9.30
N TRP A 448 -30.26 6.93 8.01
CA TRP A 448 -29.77 7.83 6.96
C TRP A 448 -30.81 7.90 5.85
N SER A 449 -31.76 8.82 5.98
CA SER A 449 -32.90 8.92 5.07
C SER A 449 -32.46 9.44 3.69
N GLU A 450 -32.84 8.75 2.61
CA GLU A 450 -32.22 8.93 1.30
C GLU A 450 -33.02 9.88 0.39
N ILE A 451 -32.35 10.86 -0.22
CA ILE A 451 -32.89 11.59 -1.38
C ILE A 451 -32.19 11.07 -2.63
N MET A 452 -32.97 10.49 -3.55
CA MET A 452 -32.50 9.76 -4.72
C MET A 452 -32.91 10.47 -6.02
N GLY A 453 -31.95 11.02 -6.76
CA GLY A 453 -32.18 11.67 -8.04
C GLY A 453 -32.40 10.67 -9.17
N PHE A 454 -33.41 10.89 -10.03
CA PHE A 454 -33.73 9.96 -11.13
C PHE A 454 -34.27 10.65 -12.39
N GLY A 455 -34.12 9.99 -13.54
CA GLY A 455 -34.77 10.33 -14.81
C GLY A 455 -34.12 11.46 -15.64
N ASP A 456 -34.64 11.63 -16.86
CA ASP A 456 -34.06 12.39 -17.99
C ASP A 456 -33.45 13.75 -17.65
N LYS A 457 -34.03 14.48 -16.68
CA LYS A 457 -33.56 15.80 -16.25
C LYS A 457 -32.15 15.79 -15.63
N PHE A 458 -31.68 14.63 -15.17
CA PHE A 458 -30.31 14.41 -14.68
C PHE A 458 -29.45 13.58 -15.64
N ALA A 459 -29.95 13.17 -16.81
CA ALA A 459 -29.20 12.33 -17.75
C ALA A 459 -28.25 13.11 -18.66
N ASP A 460 -28.48 14.41 -18.92
CA ASP A 460 -27.67 15.22 -19.85
C ASP A 460 -26.30 15.60 -19.25
N ILE A 461 -25.30 14.78 -19.57
CA ILE A 461 -23.89 14.95 -19.20
C ILE A 461 -23.24 16.24 -19.72
N SER A 462 -23.83 16.90 -20.72
CA SER A 462 -23.35 18.18 -21.29
C SER A 462 -24.07 19.40 -20.70
N ASN A 463 -25.28 19.24 -20.15
CA ASN A 463 -26.08 20.30 -19.51
C ASN A 463 -26.51 19.88 -18.09
N PRO A 464 -25.56 19.72 -17.15
CA PRO A 464 -25.81 19.09 -15.86
C PRO A 464 -26.80 19.86 -14.97
N ARG A 465 -27.54 19.12 -14.15
CA ARG A 465 -28.60 19.65 -13.28
C ARG A 465 -28.30 19.33 -11.82
N VAL A 466 -28.47 20.35 -10.98
CA VAL A 466 -28.39 20.23 -9.52
C VAL A 466 -29.61 19.50 -8.96
N MET A 467 -29.37 18.44 -8.19
CA MET A 467 -30.39 17.70 -7.45
C MET A 467 -30.77 18.42 -6.15
N ILE A 468 -29.81 18.88 -5.35
CA ILE A 468 -30.07 19.64 -4.11
C ILE A 468 -29.34 20.99 -4.15
N ARG A 469 -30.10 22.08 -4.07
CA ARG A 469 -29.58 23.46 -4.07
C ARG A 469 -29.77 24.11 -2.70
N VAL A 470 -28.68 24.34 -1.97
CA VAL A 470 -28.72 24.92 -0.62
C VAL A 470 -28.50 26.44 -0.68
N GLY A 471 -29.60 27.19 -0.59
CA GLY A 471 -29.67 28.61 -0.90
C GLY A 471 -29.39 28.94 -2.37
N THR A 472 -29.36 30.22 -2.71
CA THR A 472 -28.84 30.74 -3.99
C THR A 472 -27.66 31.67 -3.75
N SER A 473 -26.80 31.88 -4.76
CA SER A 473 -25.61 32.71 -4.58
C SER A 473 -25.92 34.10 -4.02
N GLY A 474 -25.10 34.56 -3.08
CA GLY A 474 -25.27 35.82 -2.35
C GLY A 474 -26.31 35.80 -1.21
N GLN A 475 -27.01 34.68 -0.97
CA GLN A 475 -27.86 34.55 0.23
C GLN A 475 -27.03 34.31 1.50
N THR A 476 -27.60 34.67 2.65
CA THR A 476 -27.02 34.43 3.98
C THR A 476 -28.09 33.93 4.93
N GLY A 477 -27.79 32.93 5.76
CA GLY A 477 -28.75 32.33 6.68
C GLY A 477 -28.19 31.16 7.47
N ASN A 478 -29.09 30.42 8.11
CA ASN A 478 -28.75 29.17 8.82
C ASN A 478 -29.28 27.99 8.00
N VAL A 479 -28.51 26.94 7.81
CA VAL A 479 -29.03 25.63 7.36
C VAL A 479 -28.33 24.53 8.16
N GLU A 480 -29.10 23.58 8.66
CA GLU A 480 -28.59 22.42 9.39
C GLU A 480 -29.17 21.16 8.76
N ILE A 481 -28.33 20.19 8.44
CA ILE A 481 -28.72 18.89 7.86
C ILE A 481 -28.02 17.78 8.65
N SER A 482 -28.74 16.72 9.03
CA SER A 482 -28.12 15.57 9.70
C SER A 482 -28.88 14.26 9.50
N ASP A 483 -28.19 13.12 9.58
CA ASP A 483 -28.78 11.77 9.44
C ASP A 483 -29.48 11.56 8.07
N MET A 484 -28.84 12.04 6.99
CA MET A 484 -29.37 11.99 5.60
C MET A 484 -28.39 11.30 4.64
N LEU A 485 -28.92 10.76 3.54
CA LEU A 485 -28.13 10.25 2.42
C LEU A 485 -28.53 10.92 1.10
N PHE A 486 -27.55 11.15 0.23
CA PHE A 486 -27.76 11.70 -1.12
C PHE A 486 -27.24 10.71 -2.16
N THR A 487 -28.11 10.33 -3.09
CA THR A 487 -27.86 9.22 -4.01
C THR A 487 -28.61 9.43 -5.34
N VAL A 488 -28.50 8.49 -6.27
CA VAL A 488 -29.14 8.51 -7.59
C VAL A 488 -29.56 7.09 -8.00
N GLN A 489 -30.57 7.01 -8.86
CA GLN A 489 -30.91 5.83 -9.64
C GLN A 489 -30.40 6.03 -11.08
N GLY A 490 -29.54 5.15 -11.56
CA GLY A 490 -28.89 5.26 -12.88
C GLY A 490 -29.89 5.25 -14.05
N ALA A 491 -29.58 5.82 -15.21
CA ALA A 491 -28.36 6.54 -15.57
C ALA A 491 -28.54 8.07 -15.43
N THR A 492 -27.69 8.72 -14.63
CA THR A 492 -27.84 10.13 -14.23
C THR A 492 -26.56 10.95 -14.47
N ALA A 493 -25.90 10.72 -15.60
CA ALA A 493 -24.60 11.29 -15.92
C ALA A 493 -24.48 12.83 -15.76
N GLY A 494 -25.57 13.57 -15.95
CA GLY A 494 -25.68 15.01 -15.74
C GLY A 494 -25.97 15.46 -14.30
N ALA A 495 -26.05 14.57 -13.31
CA ALA A 495 -26.35 14.94 -11.93
C ALA A 495 -25.22 15.75 -11.27
N ILE A 496 -25.61 16.82 -10.56
CA ILE A 496 -24.83 17.46 -9.51
C ILE A 496 -25.59 17.23 -8.20
N LEU A 497 -25.16 16.30 -7.34
CA LEU A 497 -26.00 15.86 -6.21
C LEU A 497 -26.27 17.00 -5.22
N MET A 498 -25.27 17.83 -4.88
CA MET A 498 -25.48 19.04 -4.08
C MET A 498 -24.66 20.25 -4.53
N GLU A 499 -25.32 21.41 -4.64
CA GLU A 499 -24.74 22.74 -4.86
C GLU A 499 -25.03 23.62 -3.63
N TRP A 500 -24.02 23.89 -2.81
CA TRP A 500 -24.13 24.77 -1.65
C TRP A 500 -23.75 26.20 -2.02
N ASN A 501 -24.72 27.11 -1.89
CA ASN A 501 -24.57 28.55 -2.19
C ASN A 501 -24.52 29.43 -0.95
N LEU A 502 -25.15 28.97 0.13
CA LEU A 502 -25.52 29.77 1.29
C LEU A 502 -24.31 30.15 2.15
N ALA A 503 -24.17 31.45 2.44
CA ALA A 503 -23.29 31.93 3.51
C ALA A 503 -23.95 31.76 4.88
N GLN A 504 -23.16 31.40 5.90
CA GLN A 504 -23.63 31.32 7.28
C GLN A 504 -24.01 32.70 7.85
N ALA A 505 -25.09 32.82 8.63
CA ALA A 505 -25.42 34.07 9.34
C ALA A 505 -24.65 34.25 10.66
N SER A 506 -24.18 33.14 11.25
CA SER A 506 -23.19 33.10 12.33
C SER A 506 -22.25 31.90 12.19
N GLN A 507 -21.13 31.88 12.91
CA GLN A 507 -20.14 30.79 12.87
C GLN A 507 -20.80 29.41 13.10
N GLY A 508 -20.64 28.47 12.17
CA GLY A 508 -21.21 27.12 12.24
C GLY A 508 -22.74 27.04 12.12
N SER A 509 -23.42 28.08 11.63
CA SER A 509 -24.89 28.08 11.41
C SER A 509 -25.34 27.49 10.08
N ALA A 510 -24.40 27.29 9.15
CA ALA A 510 -24.55 26.53 7.91
C ALA A 510 -23.71 25.25 8.05
N GLY A 511 -24.33 24.07 8.09
CA GLY A 511 -23.59 22.82 8.35
C GLY A 511 -24.34 21.50 8.13
N MET A 512 -23.54 20.42 8.07
CA MET A 512 -23.96 19.04 7.85
C MET A 512 -23.26 18.09 8.84
N TRP A 513 -23.99 17.12 9.41
CA TRP A 513 -23.49 16.17 10.41
C TRP A 513 -24.02 14.75 10.17
N ASP A 514 -23.15 13.74 9.99
CA ASP A 514 -23.54 12.39 9.55
C ASP A 514 -24.51 12.44 8.36
N ALA A 515 -24.13 13.17 7.32
CA ALA A 515 -24.91 13.31 6.09
C ALA A 515 -23.99 13.03 4.90
N HIS A 516 -24.23 11.92 4.19
CA HIS A 516 -23.26 11.34 3.26
C HIS A 516 -23.81 11.27 1.84
N PHE A 517 -22.92 11.01 0.87
CA PHE A 517 -23.24 10.76 -0.52
C PHE A 517 -22.80 9.33 -0.87
N ARG A 518 -23.71 8.54 -1.45
CA ARG A 518 -23.48 7.15 -1.88
C ARG A 518 -23.98 7.01 -3.31
N VAL A 519 -23.09 6.88 -4.28
CA VAL A 519 -23.49 6.76 -5.70
C VAL A 519 -23.17 5.37 -6.23
N GLY A 520 -24.22 4.60 -6.49
CA GLY A 520 -24.16 3.17 -6.85
C GLY A 520 -23.98 2.22 -5.66
N GLY A 521 -23.74 0.95 -5.98
CA GLY A 521 -23.36 -0.08 -5.01
C GLY A 521 -24.43 -0.44 -3.98
N ALA A 522 -25.72 -0.21 -4.27
CA ALA A 522 -26.82 -0.46 -3.35
C ALA A 522 -28.15 -0.74 -4.06
N ALA A 523 -29.05 -1.46 -3.39
CA ALA A 523 -30.39 -1.75 -3.90
C ALA A 523 -31.15 -0.49 -4.39
N GLY A 524 -31.79 -0.60 -5.56
CA GLY A 524 -32.58 0.47 -6.18
C GLY A 524 -31.77 1.61 -6.82
N SER A 525 -30.43 1.51 -6.85
CA SER A 525 -29.59 2.49 -7.55
C SER A 525 -29.38 2.22 -9.04
N ASP A 526 -29.79 1.04 -9.54
CA ASP A 526 -29.55 0.55 -10.92
C ASP A 526 -28.07 0.69 -11.37
N LEU A 527 -27.18 0.51 -10.39
CA LEU A 527 -25.73 0.73 -10.42
C LEU A 527 -25.04 -0.30 -9.48
N GLN A 528 -25.56 -1.52 -9.42
CA GLN A 528 -25.05 -2.65 -8.63
C GLN A 528 -24.08 -3.52 -9.45
N PHE A 529 -23.54 -4.60 -8.87
CA PHE A 529 -22.63 -5.50 -9.59
C PHE A 529 -23.28 -6.19 -10.81
N ALA A 530 -24.61 -6.35 -10.79
CA ALA A 530 -25.38 -6.86 -11.93
C ALA A 530 -25.42 -5.87 -13.12
N ASP A 531 -25.28 -4.57 -12.86
CA ASP A 531 -25.40 -3.49 -13.84
C ASP A 531 -24.02 -2.96 -14.28
N CYS A 532 -23.09 -2.84 -13.33
CA CYS A 532 -21.78 -2.20 -13.47
C CYS A 532 -20.61 -3.09 -12.98
N PRO A 533 -20.44 -4.31 -13.51
CA PRO A 533 -19.41 -5.25 -13.06
C PRO A 533 -17.99 -4.74 -13.36
N TRP A 534 -17.07 -4.87 -12.40
CA TRP A 534 -15.67 -4.44 -12.54
C TRP A 534 -14.94 -5.03 -13.77
N THR A 535 -15.38 -6.19 -14.27
CA THR A 535 -14.78 -6.88 -15.41
C THR A 535 -14.97 -6.19 -16.77
N GLN A 536 -15.81 -5.16 -16.84
CA GLN A 536 -16.12 -4.45 -18.09
C GLN A 536 -15.07 -3.38 -18.43
N ILE A 537 -14.29 -3.64 -19.48
CA ILE A 537 -13.17 -2.80 -19.93
C ILE A 537 -13.63 -1.45 -20.51
N ASP A 538 -14.69 -1.46 -21.33
CA ASP A 538 -15.25 -0.28 -21.97
C ASP A 538 -16.40 0.29 -21.11
N PRO A 539 -16.31 1.55 -20.61
CA PRO A 539 -17.32 2.14 -19.74
C PRO A 539 -18.75 2.06 -20.27
N ASP A 540 -19.65 1.43 -19.51
CA ASP A 540 -21.06 1.45 -19.85
C ASP A 540 -21.65 2.86 -19.64
N PRO A 541 -22.34 3.45 -20.64
CA PRO A 541 -23.03 4.73 -20.46
C PRO A 541 -24.06 4.74 -19.32
N ASN A 542 -24.65 3.59 -18.98
CA ASN A 542 -25.61 3.49 -17.89
C ASN A 542 -24.93 3.63 -16.52
N CYS A 543 -23.68 3.19 -16.41
CA CYS A 543 -22.84 3.29 -15.20
C CYS A 543 -22.24 4.69 -14.99
N ILE A 544 -22.51 5.65 -15.88
CA ILE A 544 -22.13 7.05 -15.69
C ILE A 544 -23.18 7.74 -14.81
N ALA A 545 -22.87 7.83 -13.53
CA ALA A 545 -23.84 8.11 -12.48
C ALA A 545 -23.94 9.59 -12.09
N ALA A 546 -22.86 10.37 -12.19
CA ALA A 546 -22.89 11.81 -11.88
C ALA A 546 -21.77 12.65 -12.53
N THR A 547 -22.09 13.92 -12.80
CA THR A 547 -21.12 14.95 -13.21
C THR A 547 -20.38 15.53 -11.99
N MET A 548 -21.03 15.58 -10.82
CA MET A 548 -20.41 16.02 -9.56
C MET A 548 -21.20 15.55 -8.34
N LEU A 549 -20.54 15.15 -7.24
CA LEU A 549 -21.25 14.85 -5.99
C LEU A 549 -21.57 16.13 -5.20
N PHE A 550 -20.57 16.96 -4.93
CA PHE A 550 -20.73 18.11 -4.04
C PHE A 550 -19.93 19.34 -4.48
N HIS A 551 -20.60 20.49 -4.54
CA HIS A 551 -20.00 21.79 -4.91
C HIS A 551 -20.27 22.84 -3.82
N ILE A 552 -19.23 23.26 -3.13
CA ILE A 552 -19.26 24.39 -2.18
C ILE A 552 -18.82 25.65 -2.94
N THR A 553 -19.80 26.39 -3.47
CA THR A 553 -19.59 27.55 -4.36
C THR A 553 -18.87 28.72 -3.68
N SER A 554 -18.40 29.68 -4.48
CA SER A 554 -17.62 30.84 -3.99
C SER A 554 -18.33 31.74 -2.96
N SER A 555 -19.67 31.81 -2.95
CA SER A 555 -20.44 32.59 -1.95
C SER A 555 -20.76 31.82 -0.67
N ALA A 556 -20.50 30.52 -0.61
CA ALA A 556 -20.85 29.68 0.53
C ALA A 556 -19.89 29.84 1.72
N SER A 557 -20.35 29.44 2.91
CA SER A 557 -19.52 29.08 4.06
C SER A 557 -20.19 27.93 4.80
N LEU A 558 -19.41 26.93 5.24
CA LEU A 558 -19.96 25.61 5.56
C LEU A 558 -19.16 24.85 6.63
N TYR A 559 -19.86 24.18 7.55
CA TYR A 559 -19.31 23.26 8.53
C TYR A 559 -19.72 21.82 8.20
N LEU A 560 -18.77 20.94 7.88
CA LEU A 560 -19.01 19.50 7.71
C LEU A 560 -18.38 18.73 8.87
N GLU A 561 -19.08 17.74 9.41
CA GLU A 561 -18.56 16.82 10.43
C GLU A 561 -19.11 15.41 10.20
N ASN A 562 -18.21 14.42 10.07
CA ASN A 562 -18.50 13.06 9.58
C ASN A 562 -19.33 13.06 8.27
N VAL A 563 -18.75 13.60 7.20
CA VAL A 563 -19.36 13.64 5.86
C VAL A 563 -18.53 12.80 4.91
N TRP A 564 -19.16 11.83 4.25
CA TRP A 564 -18.52 10.90 3.33
C TRP A 564 -19.07 11.12 1.92
N VAL A 565 -18.19 11.15 0.93
CA VAL A 565 -18.50 11.51 -0.46
C VAL A 565 -18.00 10.39 -1.38
N TRP A 566 -18.78 9.31 -1.49
CA TRP A 566 -18.36 8.03 -2.06
C TRP A 566 -19.10 7.71 -3.37
N THR A 567 -18.33 7.45 -4.42
CA THR A 567 -18.79 6.69 -5.59
C THR A 567 -18.46 5.22 -5.36
N ALA A 568 -19.38 4.30 -5.61
CA ALA A 568 -19.22 2.91 -5.22
C ALA A 568 -18.03 2.22 -5.92
N ASP A 569 -17.17 1.61 -5.11
CA ASP A 569 -16.12 0.69 -5.55
C ASP A 569 -16.55 -0.79 -5.44
N HIS A 570 -17.57 -1.09 -4.62
CA HIS A 570 -18.19 -2.41 -4.46
C HIS A 570 -19.71 -2.34 -4.18
N ASP A 571 -20.38 -3.49 -4.35
CA ASP A 571 -21.82 -3.67 -4.09
C ASP A 571 -22.08 -4.07 -2.62
N LEU A 572 -22.98 -3.33 -1.94
CA LEU A 572 -23.30 -3.47 -0.51
C LEU A 572 -24.47 -4.39 -0.19
N ASP A 573 -25.18 -4.96 -1.18
CA ASP A 573 -26.33 -5.84 -0.93
C ASP A 573 -26.11 -7.29 -1.46
N ILE A 574 -24.86 -7.69 -1.71
CA ILE A 574 -24.47 -9.09 -2.02
C ILE A 574 -23.39 -9.61 -1.05
N PRO A 575 -23.43 -10.88 -0.59
CA PRO A 575 -22.49 -11.42 0.40
C PRO A 575 -21.02 -11.35 0.01
N GLU A 576 -20.73 -11.47 -1.29
CA GLU A 576 -19.39 -11.44 -1.86
C GLU A 576 -18.79 -10.02 -1.90
N GLN A 577 -19.60 -8.97 -1.75
CA GLN A 577 -19.21 -7.56 -1.89
C GLN A 577 -18.34 -7.32 -3.12
N SER A 578 -18.81 -7.78 -4.29
CA SER A 578 -18.04 -7.72 -5.54
C SER A 578 -17.83 -6.29 -6.01
N GLN A 579 -16.64 -6.02 -6.53
CA GLN A 579 -16.24 -4.69 -7.00
C GLN A 579 -17.07 -4.23 -8.20
N VAL A 580 -17.31 -2.92 -8.32
CA VAL A 580 -18.10 -2.31 -9.38
C VAL A 580 -17.33 -1.19 -10.10
N SER A 581 -17.76 -0.87 -11.31
CA SER A 581 -17.24 0.22 -12.16
C SER A 581 -18.30 1.31 -12.31
N VAL A 582 -18.53 2.12 -11.26
CA VAL A 582 -19.43 3.28 -11.30
C VAL A 582 -18.63 4.55 -11.58
N TYR A 583 -19.08 5.34 -12.56
CA TYR A 583 -18.34 6.51 -13.03
C TYR A 583 -18.97 7.82 -12.56
N THR A 584 -18.25 8.55 -11.70
CA THR A 584 -18.54 9.93 -11.32
C THR A 584 -17.36 10.82 -11.64
N ALA A 585 -17.55 11.97 -12.29
CA ALA A 585 -16.42 12.81 -12.68
C ALA A 585 -15.70 13.48 -11.49
N ARG A 586 -16.45 14.08 -10.57
CA ARG A 586 -15.93 15.01 -9.55
C ARG A 586 -16.59 14.73 -8.21
N CYS A 587 -15.82 14.56 -7.13
CA CYS A 587 -16.42 14.35 -5.82
C CYS A 587 -16.72 15.71 -5.15
N LEU A 588 -15.72 16.40 -4.60
CA LEU A 588 -15.92 17.63 -3.82
C LEU A 588 -15.11 18.82 -4.38
N LEU A 589 -15.83 19.74 -5.03
CA LEU A 589 -15.31 21.04 -5.49
C LEU A 589 -15.61 22.14 -4.46
N ILE A 590 -14.59 22.91 -4.09
CA ILE A 590 -14.65 23.97 -3.08
C ILE A 590 -14.07 25.26 -3.64
N GLU A 591 -14.92 26.27 -3.83
CA GLU A 591 -14.54 27.62 -4.30
C GLU A 591 -14.78 28.71 -3.24
N SER A 592 -15.42 28.33 -2.13
CA SER A 592 -15.79 29.20 -1.01
C SER A 592 -14.67 30.17 -0.62
N GLN A 593 -15.03 31.45 -0.42
CA GLN A 593 -14.13 32.45 0.20
C GLN A 593 -14.10 32.36 1.74
N GLY A 594 -14.84 31.41 2.30
CA GLY A 594 -14.76 30.94 3.68
C GLY A 594 -15.63 31.70 4.69
N PRO A 595 -15.63 31.25 5.96
CA PRO A 595 -14.89 30.08 6.44
C PRO A 595 -15.54 28.75 6.03
N VAL A 596 -14.72 27.71 5.85
CA VAL A 596 -15.16 26.31 5.73
C VAL A 596 -14.43 25.44 6.75
N TRP A 597 -15.13 24.47 7.32
CA TRP A 597 -14.56 23.44 8.19
C TRP A 597 -14.92 22.05 7.66
N LEU A 598 -13.93 21.16 7.57
CA LEU A 598 -14.07 19.77 7.14
C LEU A 598 -13.57 18.84 8.26
N TRP A 599 -14.46 18.39 9.15
CA TRP A 599 -14.11 17.53 10.29
C TRP A 599 -14.38 16.06 9.97
N GLY A 600 -13.33 15.25 9.80
CA GLY A 600 -13.43 13.84 9.45
C GLY A 600 -14.24 13.61 8.19
N THR A 601 -13.71 14.06 7.05
CA THR A 601 -14.38 13.88 5.75
C THR A 601 -13.58 12.93 4.85
N GLY A 602 -14.29 11.98 4.24
CA GLY A 602 -13.77 11.09 3.20
C GLY A 602 -14.35 11.46 1.83
N SER A 603 -13.56 11.38 0.78
CA SER A 603 -13.99 11.66 -0.60
C SER A 603 -13.29 10.71 -1.56
N GLU A 604 -14.03 9.88 -2.29
CA GLU A 604 -13.45 8.66 -2.88
C GLU A 604 -14.05 8.26 -4.24
N HIS A 605 -13.17 7.70 -5.08
CA HIS A 605 -13.45 7.02 -6.34
C HIS A 605 -14.09 7.86 -7.48
N CYS A 606 -14.04 9.19 -7.42
CA CYS A 606 -14.35 10.03 -8.57
C CYS A 606 -13.18 10.10 -9.58
N THR A 607 -13.48 10.24 -10.88
CA THR A 607 -12.56 10.06 -12.00
C THR A 607 -11.52 11.18 -12.17
N LEU A 608 -11.87 12.45 -11.91
CA LEU A 608 -10.99 13.60 -12.12
C LEU A 608 -10.26 14.02 -10.84
N TYR A 609 -11.01 14.12 -9.74
CA TYR A 609 -10.48 14.47 -8.43
C TYR A 609 -11.44 14.12 -7.30
N GLN A 610 -10.86 13.90 -6.11
CA GLN A 610 -11.60 13.75 -4.86
C GLN A 610 -11.85 15.13 -4.22
N TYR A 611 -10.82 15.78 -3.66
CA TYR A 611 -10.91 17.17 -3.19
C TYR A 611 -10.31 18.16 -4.19
N ARG A 612 -11.01 19.27 -4.43
CA ARG A 612 -10.46 20.40 -5.17
C ARG A 612 -10.79 21.74 -4.54
N PHE A 613 -9.76 22.47 -4.16
CA PHE A 613 -9.80 23.82 -3.61
C PHE A 613 -9.42 24.83 -4.70
N TYR A 614 -10.41 25.49 -5.32
CA TYR A 614 -10.22 26.33 -6.51
C TYR A 614 -10.57 27.80 -6.24
N ASN A 615 -9.59 28.70 -6.30
CA ASN A 615 -9.67 30.12 -5.90
C ASN A 615 -10.18 30.40 -4.46
N SER A 616 -10.31 29.33 -3.67
CA SER A 616 -10.95 29.26 -2.36
C SER A 616 -10.11 29.90 -1.25
N LYS A 617 -10.74 30.30 -0.14
CA LYS A 617 -10.04 30.94 0.98
C LYS A 617 -10.59 30.58 2.34
N ASN A 618 -9.73 30.65 3.35
CA ASN A 618 -10.06 30.51 4.77
C ASN A 618 -10.74 29.16 5.06
N ILE A 619 -9.97 28.08 4.99
CA ILE A 619 -10.47 26.71 5.17
C ILE A 619 -9.67 26.01 6.27
N PHE A 620 -10.36 25.30 7.14
CA PHE A 620 -9.79 24.33 8.06
C PHE A 620 -10.26 22.92 7.71
N ALA A 621 -9.40 21.92 7.79
CA ALA A 621 -9.75 20.52 7.60
C ALA A 621 -8.97 19.61 8.55
N ALA A 622 -9.65 18.63 9.14
CA ALA A 622 -9.03 17.61 9.98
C ALA A 622 -9.96 16.43 10.25
N THR A 623 -9.66 15.18 9.90
CA THR A 623 -8.70 14.70 8.89
C THR A 623 -9.40 14.53 7.54
N LEU A 624 -8.66 14.72 6.44
CA LEU A 624 -9.13 14.39 5.09
C LEU A 624 -8.65 12.99 4.70
N GLN A 625 -9.52 12.22 4.06
CA GLN A 625 -9.17 10.90 3.49
C GLN A 625 -9.64 10.79 2.03
N THR A 626 -8.87 10.09 1.18
CA THR A 626 -9.22 9.83 -0.23
C THR A 626 -8.71 8.51 -0.78
N GLU A 627 -9.50 7.90 -1.66
CA GLU A 627 -9.04 6.85 -2.58
C GLU A 627 -9.31 7.17 -4.05
N THR A 628 -8.37 6.74 -4.89
CA THR A 628 -8.47 6.72 -6.35
C THR A 628 -9.41 5.58 -6.82
N PRO A 629 -10.22 5.76 -7.88
CA PRO A 629 -11.09 4.69 -8.39
C PRO A 629 -10.30 3.50 -8.96
N TYR A 630 -10.69 2.29 -8.55
CA TYR A 630 -9.91 1.06 -8.75
C TYR A 630 -9.78 0.60 -10.22
N TYR A 631 -10.68 1.08 -11.10
CA TYR A 631 -10.61 0.82 -12.53
C TYR A 631 -9.48 1.60 -13.23
N GLN A 632 -9.02 2.74 -12.72
CA GLN A 632 -7.95 3.50 -13.40
C GLN A 632 -6.67 2.63 -13.48
N PRO A 633 -5.99 2.59 -14.66
CA PRO A 633 -6.03 3.52 -15.77
C PRO A 633 -6.96 3.08 -16.93
N ILE A 634 -7.97 2.24 -16.68
CA ILE A 634 -8.89 1.73 -17.70
C ILE A 634 -10.34 2.07 -17.28
N PRO A 635 -10.93 3.17 -17.78
CA PRO A 635 -10.35 4.21 -18.63
C PRO A 635 -9.38 5.14 -17.89
N LYS A 636 -8.54 5.85 -18.66
CA LYS A 636 -7.70 6.95 -18.16
C LYS A 636 -8.55 8.20 -17.93
N ALA A 637 -8.26 8.97 -16.88
CA ALA A 637 -8.87 10.29 -16.73
C ALA A 637 -8.52 11.18 -17.94
N PRO A 638 -9.45 11.99 -18.49
CA PRO A 638 -10.79 12.29 -17.97
C PRO A 638 -11.92 11.36 -18.44
N ALA A 639 -11.65 10.30 -19.22
CA ALA A 639 -12.69 9.42 -19.73
C ALA A 639 -13.37 8.63 -18.57
N PRO A 640 -14.70 8.35 -18.65
CA PRO A 640 -15.59 8.51 -19.80
C PRO A 640 -16.11 9.94 -20.07
N PHE A 641 -15.72 10.95 -19.29
CA PHE A 641 -16.23 12.32 -19.38
C PHE A 641 -15.63 13.18 -20.51
N THR A 642 -15.02 12.55 -21.52
CA THR A 642 -14.46 13.23 -22.69
C THR A 642 -15.58 13.79 -23.57
N GLY A 643 -15.78 15.12 -23.56
CA GLY A 643 -16.90 15.79 -24.24
C GLY A 643 -18.14 16.02 -23.35
N ALA A 644 -18.07 15.62 -22.07
CA ALA A 644 -19.03 16.04 -21.05
C ALA A 644 -18.94 17.55 -20.77
N TYR A 645 -19.82 18.04 -19.89
CA TYR A 645 -19.66 19.33 -19.24
C TYR A 645 -18.31 19.39 -18.50
N ALA A 646 -17.45 20.30 -18.94
CA ALA A 646 -16.18 20.63 -18.31
C ALA A 646 -16.25 22.03 -17.69
N LEU A 647 -15.82 22.14 -16.42
CA LEU A 647 -15.52 23.43 -15.83
C LEU A 647 -14.24 23.97 -16.50
N PRO A 648 -14.06 25.29 -16.69
CA PRO A 648 -12.93 25.86 -17.44
C PRO A 648 -11.52 25.60 -16.88
N HIS A 649 -11.42 24.85 -15.78
CA HIS A 649 -10.20 24.59 -15.03
C HIS A 649 -10.05 23.12 -14.60
N ASP A 650 -10.99 22.21 -14.93
CA ASP A 650 -10.88 20.77 -14.62
C ASP A 650 -9.55 20.21 -15.17
N PRO A 651 -8.93 19.22 -14.48
CA PRO A 651 -7.69 18.63 -14.96
C PRO A 651 -7.92 17.95 -16.31
N THR A 652 -7.25 18.42 -17.36
CA THR A 652 -7.44 17.92 -18.73
C THR A 652 -6.70 16.60 -18.97
N PHE A 653 -5.68 16.32 -18.16
CA PHE A 653 -4.71 15.24 -18.31
C PHE A 653 -3.96 15.22 -19.66
N THR A 654 -4.07 16.26 -20.48
CA THR A 654 -3.37 16.37 -21.78
C THR A 654 -1.86 16.59 -21.66
N TYR A 655 -1.36 16.70 -20.42
CA TYR A 655 0.07 16.72 -20.09
C TYR A 655 0.64 15.31 -19.82
N CYS A 656 -0.22 14.28 -19.76
CA CYS A 656 0.19 12.89 -19.66
C CYS A 656 0.42 12.31 -21.06
N SER A 657 1.53 11.60 -21.27
CA SER A 657 1.69 10.77 -22.47
C SER A 657 0.52 9.79 -22.62
N PRO A 658 -0.07 9.63 -23.83
CA PRO A 658 -1.13 8.66 -24.09
C PRO A 658 -0.81 7.23 -23.65
N ASP A 659 0.47 6.86 -23.64
CA ASP A 659 0.94 5.52 -23.24
C ASP A 659 1.12 5.36 -21.73
N SER A 660 1.21 6.46 -20.96
CA SER A 660 1.47 6.41 -19.51
C SER A 660 0.39 5.64 -18.74
N ALA A 661 0.80 4.60 -18.01
CA ALA A 661 -0.07 3.79 -17.16
C ALA A 661 -0.19 4.32 -15.72
N THR A 662 0.42 5.48 -15.39
CA THR A 662 0.52 6.04 -14.02
C THR A 662 0.12 7.51 -13.88
N CYS A 663 0.12 8.30 -14.97
CA CYS A 663 -0.09 9.76 -14.92
C CYS A 663 -1.57 10.17 -14.89
N ALA A 664 -2.41 9.54 -15.72
CA ALA A 664 -3.78 9.98 -15.99
C ALA A 664 -4.82 9.39 -15.01
N TYR A 665 -4.66 9.73 -13.72
CA TYR A 665 -5.49 9.27 -12.59
C TYR A 665 -6.13 10.44 -11.85
N ALA A 666 -7.18 10.16 -11.09
CA ALA A 666 -7.84 11.13 -10.24
C ALA A 666 -6.88 11.75 -9.21
N TRP A 667 -6.90 13.07 -9.07
CA TRP A 667 -6.18 13.75 -7.99
C TRP A 667 -6.90 13.53 -6.65
N GLY A 668 -6.22 13.03 -5.62
CA GLY A 668 -6.80 13.03 -4.26
C GLY A 668 -7.01 14.46 -3.77
N MET A 669 -6.06 15.37 -4.03
CA MET A 669 -6.22 16.79 -3.70
C MET A 669 -5.57 17.76 -4.69
N GLU A 670 -6.34 18.72 -5.17
CA GLU A 670 -5.82 19.91 -5.87
C GLU A 670 -6.07 21.19 -5.05
N ILE A 671 -5.04 22.03 -4.90
CA ILE A 671 -5.16 23.38 -4.33
C ILE A 671 -4.65 24.40 -5.36
N ILE A 672 -5.56 25.21 -5.88
CA ILE A 672 -5.34 26.10 -7.02
C ILE A 672 -5.84 27.50 -6.69
N GLY A 673 -5.04 28.55 -6.92
CA GLY A 673 -5.49 29.95 -6.79
C GLY A 673 -5.90 30.37 -5.36
N SER A 674 -5.63 29.52 -4.37
CA SER A 674 -6.31 29.52 -3.07
C SER A 674 -5.42 30.09 -1.96
N SER A 675 -5.99 30.50 -0.83
CA SER A 675 -5.17 30.96 0.31
C SER A 675 -5.79 30.84 1.70
N ASN A 676 -4.94 30.76 2.72
CA ASN A 676 -5.33 30.48 4.11
C ASN A 676 -6.07 29.13 4.23
N ILE A 677 -5.41 28.03 3.85
CA ILE A 677 -5.93 26.67 4.02
C ILE A 677 -5.06 25.94 5.03
N MET A 678 -5.68 25.31 6.03
CA MET A 678 -5.00 24.55 7.09
C MET A 678 -5.61 23.16 7.19
N ILE A 679 -4.81 22.14 6.89
CA ILE A 679 -5.19 20.72 6.88
C ILE A 679 -4.36 19.99 7.94
N TYR A 680 -5.00 19.24 8.82
CA TYR A 680 -4.34 18.41 9.86
C TYR A 680 -4.77 16.95 9.68
N GLY A 681 -3.83 16.12 9.23
CA GLY A 681 -4.11 14.78 8.74
C GLY A 681 -4.69 14.78 7.33
N ALA A 682 -3.95 14.22 6.39
CA ALA A 682 -4.37 13.98 5.01
C ALA A 682 -3.92 12.56 4.59
N GLY A 683 -4.87 11.62 4.53
CA GLY A 683 -4.66 10.20 4.23
C GLY A 683 -5.09 9.83 2.83
N PHE A 684 -4.14 9.58 1.95
CA PHE A 684 -4.33 9.72 0.50
C PHE A 684 -3.78 8.50 -0.26
N TYR A 685 -4.66 7.62 -0.76
CA TYR A 685 -4.26 6.28 -1.21
C TYR A 685 -4.58 6.00 -2.69
N SER A 686 -3.66 5.30 -3.37
CA SER A 686 -3.88 4.72 -4.69
C SER A 686 -3.46 3.25 -4.67
N TRP A 687 -4.43 2.35 -4.85
CA TRP A 687 -4.27 0.93 -4.50
C TRP A 687 -4.06 -0.01 -5.68
N PHE A 688 -4.46 0.40 -6.87
CA PHE A 688 -4.67 -0.48 -8.02
C PHE A 688 -4.18 0.15 -9.31
N GLN A 689 -3.91 -0.70 -10.30
CA GLN A 689 -3.92 -0.39 -11.71
C GLN A 689 -4.86 -1.39 -12.38
N TRP A 690 -6.05 -0.95 -12.79
CA TRP A 690 -7.12 -1.81 -13.32
C TRP A 690 -7.36 -3.05 -12.42
N TYR A 691 -7.80 -2.80 -11.19
CA TYR A 691 -8.06 -3.81 -10.15
C TYR A 691 -6.87 -4.73 -9.75
N SER A 692 -5.66 -4.51 -10.30
CA SER A 692 -4.43 -5.21 -9.90
C SER A 692 -3.59 -4.42 -8.90
N GLN A 693 -3.19 -5.05 -7.78
CA GLN A 693 -2.38 -4.44 -6.72
C GLN A 693 -0.85 -4.61 -6.91
N ALA A 694 -0.40 -5.19 -8.01
CA ALA A 694 1.03 -5.48 -8.24
C ALA A 694 1.94 -4.24 -8.11
N CYS A 695 1.39 -3.06 -8.45
CA CYS A 695 2.05 -1.76 -8.36
C CYS A 695 2.44 -1.33 -6.94
N LEU A 696 1.85 -1.91 -5.88
CA LEU A 696 2.18 -1.60 -4.49
C LEU A 696 3.59 -2.07 -4.09
N THR A 697 4.12 -3.10 -4.75
CA THR A 697 5.48 -3.64 -4.50
C THR A 697 6.61 -2.64 -4.74
N ILE A 698 6.33 -1.57 -5.50
CA ILE A 698 7.26 -0.51 -5.89
C ILE A 698 6.69 0.91 -5.64
N GLU A 699 5.61 1.02 -4.86
CA GLU A 699 4.88 2.27 -4.57
C GLU A 699 4.51 3.09 -5.83
N ALA A 700 4.02 2.42 -6.89
CA ALA A 700 3.95 2.96 -8.24
C ALA A 700 2.57 2.90 -8.92
N CYS A 701 1.48 2.75 -8.18
CA CYS A 701 0.13 2.66 -8.77
C CYS A 701 -0.23 3.94 -9.53
N GLN A 702 0.12 5.11 -8.97
CA GLN A 702 -0.17 6.42 -9.54
C GLN A 702 1.04 7.37 -9.38
N GLU A 703 1.27 8.26 -10.36
CA GLU A 703 2.47 9.11 -10.39
C GLU A 703 2.42 10.24 -9.35
N ARG A 704 1.29 10.95 -9.27
CA ARG A 704 1.05 12.09 -8.37
C ARG A 704 -0.39 12.04 -7.84
N LEU A 705 -0.58 12.46 -6.59
CA LEU A 705 -1.90 12.42 -5.95
C LEU A 705 -2.33 13.76 -5.34
N ALA A 706 -1.40 14.58 -4.81
CA ALA A 706 -1.69 15.96 -4.41
C ALA A 706 -0.90 17.00 -5.24
N ARG A 707 -1.52 18.14 -5.58
CA ARG A 707 -0.82 19.32 -6.16
C ARG A 707 -1.28 20.67 -5.61
N VAL A 708 -0.34 21.61 -5.47
CA VAL A 708 -0.58 22.98 -4.98
C VAL A 708 0.05 24.01 -5.92
N ILE A 709 -0.78 24.86 -6.53
CA ILE A 709 -0.41 25.80 -7.60
C ILE A 709 -1.05 27.18 -7.35
N ASN A 710 -0.31 28.26 -7.63
CA ASN A 710 -0.78 29.66 -7.56
C ASN A 710 -1.48 30.03 -6.23
N SER A 711 -0.96 29.54 -5.10
CA SER A 711 -1.63 29.55 -3.80
C SER A 711 -0.72 30.04 -2.66
N ASP A 712 -1.28 30.63 -1.61
CA ASP A 712 -0.52 31.25 -0.50
C ASP A 712 -1.04 30.85 0.89
N LYS A 713 -0.16 30.65 1.86
CA LYS A 713 -0.52 30.21 3.23
C LYS A 713 -1.35 28.92 3.22
N ILE A 714 -0.81 27.93 2.52
CA ILE A 714 -1.32 26.57 2.49
C ILE A 714 -0.49 25.75 3.49
N PHE A 715 -1.16 25.09 4.44
CA PHE A 715 -0.52 24.31 5.49
C PHE A 715 -1.14 22.93 5.51
N ILE A 716 -0.32 21.90 5.34
CA ILE A 716 -0.73 20.50 5.37
C ILE A 716 0.14 19.82 6.42
N VAL A 717 -0.42 19.56 7.59
CA VAL A 717 0.20 18.83 8.69
C VAL A 717 -0.17 17.36 8.56
N ASN A 718 0.78 16.45 8.81
CA ASN A 718 0.60 15.00 8.73
C ASN A 718 -0.03 14.55 7.40
N LEU A 719 0.73 14.66 6.31
CA LEU A 719 0.36 14.08 5.01
C LEU A 719 0.94 12.66 4.93
N TYR A 720 0.10 11.67 4.63
CA TYR A 720 0.48 10.27 4.48
C TYR A 720 -0.17 9.64 3.24
N THR A 721 0.63 8.97 2.42
CA THR A 721 0.25 8.53 1.08
C THR A 721 0.69 7.10 0.77
N LYS A 722 -0.13 6.35 0.02
CA LYS A 722 0.15 4.97 -0.38
C LYS A 722 0.08 4.77 -1.89
N GLY A 723 1.00 3.97 -2.45
CA GLY A 723 1.00 3.53 -3.84
C GLY A 723 1.37 4.61 -4.86
N VAL A 724 2.13 5.63 -4.44
CA VAL A 724 2.44 6.80 -5.27
C VAL A 724 3.91 7.20 -5.26
N TYR A 725 4.43 7.63 -6.41
CA TYR A 725 5.78 8.18 -6.50
C TYR A 725 5.89 9.55 -5.80
N SER A 726 4.97 10.46 -6.13
CA SER A 726 4.92 11.83 -5.60
C SER A 726 3.77 11.99 -4.62
N MET A 727 4.11 12.29 -3.36
CA MET A 727 3.14 12.59 -2.30
C MET A 727 2.43 13.92 -2.60
N ILE A 728 3.20 14.94 -2.96
CA ILE A 728 2.72 16.30 -3.21
C ILE A 728 3.65 17.08 -4.15
N GLN A 729 3.05 17.66 -5.19
CA GLN A 729 3.67 18.59 -6.12
C GLN A 729 3.38 20.05 -5.70
N GLY A 730 4.39 20.91 -5.78
CA GLY A 730 4.27 22.36 -5.60
C GLY A 730 4.37 23.13 -6.93
N SER A 731 4.84 24.37 -6.85
CA SER A 731 5.35 25.12 -8.02
C SER A 731 6.88 25.10 -8.12
N SER A 732 7.51 24.21 -7.36
CA SER A 732 8.91 23.87 -7.49
C SER A 732 9.08 22.98 -8.69
N ASN A 733 10.25 23.04 -9.28
CA ASN A 733 10.68 22.04 -10.24
C ASN A 733 11.09 20.71 -9.55
N TYR A 734 10.49 20.40 -8.39
CA TYR A 734 10.77 19.31 -7.47
C TYR A 734 9.47 18.86 -6.78
N ASP A 735 9.28 17.55 -6.66
CA ASP A 735 8.16 16.92 -5.97
C ASP A 735 8.63 16.31 -4.63
N VAL A 736 7.71 16.15 -3.65
CA VAL A 736 8.01 15.41 -2.41
C VAL A 736 7.72 13.92 -2.65
N LEU A 737 8.75 13.09 -2.65
CA LEU A 737 8.66 11.68 -3.06
C LEU A 737 8.32 10.74 -1.88
N ALA A 738 7.43 9.77 -2.08
CA ALA A 738 6.97 8.87 -1.01
C ALA A 738 8.09 7.96 -0.49
N LEU A 739 8.89 7.38 -1.40
CA LEU A 739 10.02 6.50 -1.06
C LEU A 739 11.10 7.18 -0.20
N GLN A 740 11.19 8.52 -0.21
CA GLN A 740 12.11 9.29 0.65
C GLN A 740 11.55 9.55 2.07
N ASN A 741 10.27 9.23 2.30
CA ASN A 741 9.52 9.54 3.51
C ASN A 741 8.78 8.31 4.07
N MET A 742 9.15 7.08 3.68
CA MET A 742 8.49 5.85 4.16
C MET A 742 8.63 5.70 5.68
N ASN A 743 7.50 5.61 6.36
CA ASN A 743 7.39 5.37 7.80
C ASN A 743 6.40 4.23 8.05
N GLY A 744 6.93 3.00 8.17
CA GLY A 744 6.10 1.80 8.12
C GLY A 744 5.55 1.57 6.72
N PHE A 745 4.22 1.50 6.60
CA PHE A 745 3.51 1.12 5.38
C PHE A 745 3.30 2.26 4.36
N LEU A 746 3.52 3.53 4.72
CA LEU A 746 3.24 4.71 3.88
C LEU A 746 4.39 5.72 3.84
N GLY A 747 4.47 6.48 2.75
CA GLY A 747 5.20 7.76 2.77
C GLY A 747 4.48 8.74 3.70
N THR A 748 5.16 9.30 4.69
CA THR A 748 4.56 10.10 5.78
C THR A 748 5.43 11.33 6.09
N ILE A 749 4.83 12.52 6.21
CA ILE A 749 5.53 13.76 6.58
C ILE A 749 4.74 14.57 7.63
N VAL A 750 5.38 15.05 8.69
CA VAL A 750 4.77 15.94 9.70
C VAL A 750 4.27 17.25 9.09
N GLY A 751 4.80 17.68 7.94
CA GLY A 751 4.02 18.54 7.06
C GLY A 751 4.69 19.17 5.85
N TRP A 752 3.87 19.91 5.12
CA TRP A 752 4.18 20.70 3.94
C TRP A 752 3.55 22.10 4.06
N THR A 753 4.34 23.15 3.83
CA THR A 753 3.89 24.55 3.87
C THR A 753 4.13 25.24 2.54
N GLY A 754 3.09 25.85 1.95
CA GLY A 754 3.15 26.63 0.71
C GLY A 754 2.95 28.13 0.95
N LEU A 755 3.96 28.93 0.58
CA LEU A 755 3.98 30.40 0.70
C LEU A 755 4.25 31.01 -0.69
N GLY A 756 3.31 31.84 -1.18
CA GLY A 756 3.41 32.45 -2.51
C GLY A 756 3.71 31.47 -3.66
N VAL A 757 3.18 30.24 -3.58
CA VAL A 757 3.38 29.16 -4.55
C VAL A 757 2.88 29.63 -5.92
N THR A 758 3.66 29.45 -6.98
CA THR A 758 3.39 29.97 -8.34
C THR A 758 2.92 28.83 -9.28
N GLY A 759 3.33 28.83 -10.55
CA GLY A 759 3.08 27.74 -11.50
C GLY A 759 1.98 28.03 -12.52
N GLN A 760 1.61 27.02 -13.29
CA GLN A 760 0.59 27.04 -14.33
C GLN A 760 -0.25 25.77 -14.23
N LEU A 761 -1.53 25.86 -14.58
CA LEU A 761 -2.42 24.69 -14.61
C LEU A 761 -2.09 23.81 -15.80
N ASP A 762 -2.05 22.51 -15.54
CA ASP A 762 -1.82 21.46 -16.54
C ASP A 762 -0.55 21.72 -17.38
N SER A 763 0.41 22.42 -16.77
CA SER A 763 1.81 22.33 -17.16
C SER A 763 2.25 20.87 -17.05
N PRO A 764 2.83 20.30 -18.12
CA PRO A 764 3.62 19.09 -18.02
C PRO A 764 4.71 19.25 -16.98
N SER A 765 5.02 18.15 -16.29
CA SER A 765 5.95 18.19 -15.16
C SER A 765 7.30 18.74 -15.60
N SER A 766 7.64 19.93 -15.08
CA SER A 766 9.01 20.46 -15.12
C SER A 766 9.92 19.75 -14.12
N VAL A 767 9.48 18.61 -13.57
CA VAL A 767 10.21 17.68 -12.70
C VAL A 767 10.28 16.32 -13.38
N ILE A 768 11.49 15.82 -13.66
CA ILE A 768 11.68 14.43 -14.06
C ILE A 768 12.61 13.75 -13.04
N PRO A 769 12.06 12.95 -12.11
CA PRO A 769 12.87 12.15 -11.21
C PRO A 769 13.54 11.02 -12.01
N LEU A 770 14.87 10.99 -11.98
CA LEU A 770 15.63 9.94 -12.64
C LEU A 770 15.64 8.66 -11.78
N PRO A 771 15.53 7.48 -12.40
CA PRO A 771 15.64 6.20 -11.68
C PRO A 771 17.08 5.94 -11.20
N PRO A 772 17.29 5.10 -10.16
CA PRO A 772 18.61 4.80 -9.60
C PRO A 772 19.68 4.31 -10.61
N TRP A 773 19.26 3.65 -11.69
CA TRP A 773 20.16 3.16 -12.74
C TRP A 773 20.76 4.27 -13.63
N VAL A 774 20.32 5.52 -13.51
CA VAL A 774 20.86 6.63 -14.33
C VAL A 774 22.35 6.91 -14.07
N TRP A 775 22.89 6.44 -12.94
CA TRP A 775 24.33 6.49 -12.65
C TRP A 775 25.17 5.55 -13.54
N THR A 776 24.55 4.61 -14.26
CA THR A 776 25.23 3.54 -15.01
C THR A 776 24.84 3.45 -16.49
N VAL A 777 24.12 4.45 -17.02
CA VAL A 777 23.70 4.51 -18.44
C VAL A 777 24.34 5.72 -19.11
N PRO A 778 25.15 5.56 -20.18
CA PRO A 778 25.66 6.68 -20.97
C PRO A 778 24.53 7.46 -21.65
N SER A 779 24.67 8.78 -21.73
CA SER A 779 23.80 9.68 -22.50
C SER A 779 22.28 9.42 -22.41
N PRO A 780 21.70 9.27 -21.20
CA PRO A 780 20.28 8.99 -21.05
C PRO A 780 19.45 10.15 -21.63
N THR A 781 18.43 9.83 -22.41
CA THR A 781 17.56 10.86 -23.01
C THR A 781 16.33 11.11 -22.16
N VAL A 782 16.04 12.38 -21.96
CA VAL A 782 14.90 12.87 -21.17
C VAL A 782 14.07 13.81 -22.04
N SER A 783 12.82 13.43 -22.31
CA SER A 783 11.83 14.28 -22.97
C SER A 783 11.09 15.11 -21.93
N CYS A 784 11.05 16.43 -22.12
CA CYS A 784 10.40 17.35 -21.19
C CYS A 784 9.95 18.65 -21.87
N HIS A 785 9.05 19.41 -21.24
CA HIS A 785 8.71 20.75 -21.73
C HIS A 785 9.68 21.77 -21.15
N ILE A 786 10.61 22.24 -21.99
CA ILE A 786 11.65 23.18 -21.59
C ILE A 786 11.00 24.57 -21.34
N PRO A 787 11.27 25.25 -20.19
CA PRO A 787 12.24 24.89 -19.16
C PRO A 787 11.75 23.82 -18.19
N CYS A 788 12.52 22.73 -18.09
CA CYS A 788 12.27 21.62 -17.18
C CYS A 788 13.48 21.42 -16.26
N VAL A 789 13.36 20.51 -15.30
CA VAL A 789 14.42 20.20 -14.34
C VAL A 789 14.45 18.71 -14.10
N ILE A 790 15.66 18.21 -14.05
CA ILE A 790 15.94 16.80 -13.88
C ILE A 790 16.40 16.60 -12.44
N GLN A 791 15.74 15.69 -11.73
CA GLN A 791 15.91 15.41 -10.31
C GLN A 791 16.67 14.07 -10.17
N PRO A 792 17.99 14.09 -9.92
CA PRO A 792 18.75 12.85 -9.83
C PRO A 792 18.47 12.12 -8.51
N PRO A 793 18.59 10.78 -8.49
CA PRO A 793 18.68 10.05 -7.24
C PRO A 793 19.95 10.46 -6.46
N PRO A 794 20.04 10.18 -5.14
CA PRO A 794 21.25 10.44 -4.38
C PRO A 794 22.48 9.78 -5.02
N THR A 795 23.66 10.41 -4.94
CA THR A 795 24.89 9.78 -5.42
C THR A 795 25.28 8.64 -4.49
N PRO A 796 25.41 7.40 -5.00
CA PRO A 796 25.99 6.31 -4.22
C PRO A 796 27.46 6.61 -3.97
N ILE A 797 27.86 6.74 -2.71
CA ILE A 797 29.27 6.79 -2.33
C ILE A 797 29.69 5.51 -1.61
N ARG A 798 30.99 5.27 -1.48
CA ARG A 798 31.51 4.03 -0.86
C ARG A 798 31.05 3.91 0.60
N PRO A 799 30.88 2.67 1.14
CA PRO A 799 30.51 2.44 2.53
C PRO A 799 31.32 3.26 3.54
N ILE A 800 30.64 3.94 4.46
CA ILE A 800 31.28 4.75 5.51
C ILE A 800 31.09 4.06 6.85
N GLN A 801 32.19 3.66 7.48
CA GLN A 801 32.22 3.27 8.89
C GLN A 801 32.42 4.54 9.76
N PRO A 802 31.41 4.99 10.52
CA PRO A 802 31.57 6.15 11.39
C PRO A 802 32.43 5.81 12.62
N PRO A 803 33.15 6.79 13.19
CA PRO A 803 33.96 6.55 14.40
C PRO A 803 33.07 6.25 15.61
N ALA A 804 33.55 5.37 16.49
CA ALA A 804 32.89 5.11 17.77
C ALA A 804 32.93 6.34 18.68
N TYR A 805 31.83 6.61 19.39
CA TYR A 805 31.69 7.74 20.30
C TYR A 805 31.14 7.28 21.65
N THR A 806 31.56 7.91 22.76
CA THR A 806 31.02 7.62 24.09
C THR A 806 29.87 8.54 24.42
N THR A 807 28.71 7.96 24.74
CA THR A 807 27.53 8.65 25.28
C THR A 807 27.25 8.16 26.71
N THR A 808 26.19 8.64 27.35
CA THR A 808 25.81 8.25 28.72
C THR A 808 24.38 7.73 28.76
N ILE A 809 24.19 6.45 29.13
CA ILE A 809 22.88 5.80 29.25
C ILE A 809 22.64 5.56 30.74
N SER A 810 21.53 6.05 31.29
CA SER A 810 21.17 5.91 32.72
C SER A 810 22.31 6.26 33.70
N GLY A 811 23.08 7.31 33.39
CA GLY A 811 24.23 7.76 34.19
C GLY A 811 25.53 6.97 33.96
N THR A 812 25.54 5.92 33.15
CA THR A 812 26.71 5.08 32.85
C THR A 812 27.30 5.45 31.47
N PRO A 813 28.62 5.71 31.35
CA PRO A 813 29.26 5.91 30.05
C PRO A 813 29.23 4.62 29.21
N VAL A 814 28.74 4.72 27.98
CA VAL A 814 28.65 3.62 27.01
C VAL A 814 29.31 4.07 25.71
N THR A 815 30.32 3.33 25.24
CA THR A 815 30.93 3.56 23.93
C THR A 815 30.10 2.87 22.86
N VAL A 816 29.57 3.66 21.94
CA VAL A 816 28.70 3.24 20.84
C VAL A 816 29.54 3.26 19.56
N THR A 817 29.73 2.09 18.96
CA THR A 817 30.30 1.96 17.62
C THR A 817 29.15 1.92 16.62
N PRO A 818 29.02 2.92 15.71
CA PRO A 818 28.00 2.88 14.67
C PRO A 818 28.25 1.73 13.68
N PRO A 819 27.21 1.16 13.05
CA PRO A 819 27.38 0.21 11.96
C PRO A 819 27.97 0.90 10.72
N VAL A 820 28.44 0.11 9.76
CA VAL A 820 28.80 0.60 8.42
C VAL A 820 27.54 1.17 7.77
N ILE A 821 27.62 2.40 7.26
CA ILE A 821 26.63 2.96 6.35
C ILE A 821 26.99 2.43 4.97
N GLU A 822 26.34 1.36 4.52
CA GLU A 822 26.74 0.64 3.30
C GLU A 822 26.41 1.42 2.01
N THR A 823 25.31 2.17 2.02
CA THR A 823 24.87 3.04 0.91
C THR A 823 24.66 4.48 1.37
N PRO A 824 25.71 5.23 1.77
CA PRO A 824 25.56 6.64 2.07
C PRO A 824 25.20 7.38 0.77
N GLY A 825 24.12 8.14 0.79
CA GLY A 825 23.71 9.00 -0.33
C GLY A 825 24.15 10.44 -0.11
N ILE A 826 24.89 11.02 -1.06
CA ILE A 826 25.03 12.48 -1.13
C ILE A 826 23.80 13.05 -1.84
N SER A 827 23.12 14.01 -1.22
CA SER A 827 22.04 14.76 -1.87
C SER A 827 22.60 15.61 -3.02
N VAL A 828 22.19 15.29 -4.24
CA VAL A 828 22.64 15.94 -5.48
C VAL A 828 21.93 17.28 -5.68
N GLN A 829 22.65 18.30 -6.18
CA GLN A 829 22.00 19.52 -6.67
C GLN A 829 21.34 19.25 -8.03
N GLN A 830 20.07 19.62 -8.12
CA GLN A 830 19.17 19.23 -9.20
C GLN A 830 19.30 20.16 -10.43
N ILE A 831 18.98 19.64 -11.61
CA ILE A 831 19.57 20.11 -12.87
C ILE A 831 18.58 20.98 -13.65
N SER A 832 18.73 22.31 -13.57
CA SER A 832 17.80 23.23 -14.24
C SER A 832 18.09 23.40 -15.73
N ILE A 833 17.17 22.92 -16.58
CA ILE A 833 17.29 22.95 -18.04
C ILE A 833 16.56 24.18 -18.59
N VAL A 834 17.33 25.12 -19.13
CA VAL A 834 16.85 26.37 -19.76
C VAL A 834 17.46 26.58 -21.16
N VAL A 835 18.07 25.54 -21.72
CA VAL A 835 18.76 25.54 -23.02
C VAL A 835 17.81 25.19 -24.17
N PRO A 836 18.08 25.61 -25.41
CA PRO A 836 17.30 25.20 -26.58
C PRO A 836 17.28 23.67 -26.77
N THR A 837 16.21 23.16 -27.38
CA THR A 837 16.00 21.74 -27.72
C THR A 837 17.24 21.08 -28.31
N GLY A 838 17.61 19.90 -27.79
CA GLY A 838 18.70 19.09 -28.34
C GLY A 838 20.09 19.45 -27.81
N GLN A 839 20.20 20.12 -26.66
CA GLN A 839 21.48 20.27 -25.96
C GLN A 839 21.63 19.24 -24.83
N THR A 840 22.78 18.56 -24.84
CA THR A 840 23.24 17.69 -23.76
C THR A 840 23.65 18.55 -22.56
N VAL A 841 23.11 18.26 -21.37
CA VAL A 841 23.40 19.00 -20.14
C VAL A 841 24.23 18.16 -19.19
N THR A 842 25.48 18.58 -18.96
CA THR A 842 26.38 18.02 -17.95
C THR A 842 26.16 18.74 -16.61
N PRO A 843 25.64 18.06 -15.57
CA PRO A 843 25.28 18.71 -14.32
C PRO A 843 26.46 18.89 -13.36
N LEU A 844 26.58 20.08 -12.77
CA LEU A 844 27.57 20.36 -11.74
C LEU A 844 27.04 19.94 -10.36
N ILE A 845 27.57 18.85 -9.81
CA ILE A 845 27.12 18.31 -8.52
C ILE A 845 27.79 19.06 -7.36
N VAL A 846 27.00 19.85 -6.64
CA VAL A 846 27.42 20.57 -5.43
C VAL A 846 26.95 19.78 -4.18
N PRO A 847 27.87 19.16 -3.41
CA PRO A 847 27.49 18.25 -2.33
C PRO A 847 27.11 19.00 -1.04
N LYS A 848 25.95 18.67 -0.46
CA LYS A 848 25.53 19.21 0.85
C LYS A 848 26.29 18.50 1.99
N PRO A 849 27.04 19.20 2.87
CA PRO A 849 28.23 18.62 3.52
C PRO A 849 27.99 17.85 4.84
N SER A 850 26.97 16.99 4.89
CA SER A 850 26.66 16.19 6.09
C SER A 850 26.09 14.82 5.74
N ILE A 851 26.70 13.75 6.25
CA ILE A 851 26.15 12.38 6.18
C ILE A 851 25.36 12.11 7.47
N THR A 852 24.08 11.76 7.32
CA THR A 852 23.22 11.32 8.42
C THR A 852 23.47 9.84 8.70
N VAL A 853 23.71 9.50 9.97
CA VAL A 853 23.91 8.11 10.41
C VAL A 853 22.58 7.55 10.90
N PRO A 854 22.19 6.30 10.55
CA PRO A 854 20.97 5.67 11.08
C PRO A 854 21.03 5.47 12.61
N LEU A 855 19.86 5.24 13.21
CA LEU A 855 19.71 4.98 14.65
C LEU A 855 20.49 3.72 15.06
N ILE A 856 21.27 3.82 16.15
CA ILE A 856 22.06 2.70 16.65
C ILE A 856 21.35 2.07 17.84
N ILE A 857 21.14 0.75 17.77
CA ILE A 857 20.53 -0.03 18.85
C ILE A 857 21.64 -0.67 19.69
N PRO A 858 21.73 -0.40 21.02
CA PRO A 858 22.71 -1.05 21.89
C PRO A 858 22.50 -2.57 21.95
N THR A 859 23.49 -3.33 21.48
CA THR A 859 23.46 -4.80 21.42
C THR A 859 23.67 -5.51 22.77
N SER A 860 23.76 -4.77 23.87
CA SER A 860 23.88 -5.33 25.22
C SER A 860 23.32 -4.40 26.30
N GLY A 861 22.99 -4.97 27.46
CA GLY A 861 22.30 -4.31 28.57
C GLY A 861 20.87 -4.81 28.74
N ASN A 862 20.33 -4.69 29.95
CA ASN A 862 19.03 -5.25 30.33
C ASN A 862 18.01 -4.11 30.47
N TRP A 863 17.28 -3.83 29.39
CA TRP A 863 16.49 -2.60 29.21
C TRP A 863 14.98 -2.89 29.20
N PRO A 864 14.21 -2.48 30.23
CA PRO A 864 12.76 -2.60 30.22
C PRO A 864 12.15 -1.73 29.12
N GLY A 865 11.38 -2.33 28.21
CA GLY A 865 10.87 -1.67 27.00
C GLY A 865 11.77 -1.82 25.76
N GLY A 866 12.90 -2.51 25.88
CA GLY A 866 13.85 -2.75 24.78
C GLY A 866 15.03 -1.77 24.76
N PRO A 867 16.07 -2.06 23.95
CA PRO A 867 17.27 -1.22 23.85
C PRO A 867 16.94 0.16 23.22
N PRO A 868 17.20 1.29 23.91
CA PRO A 868 16.82 2.62 23.42
C PRO A 868 17.67 3.03 22.20
N PRO A 869 17.06 3.52 21.10
CA PRO A 869 17.78 3.88 19.90
C PRO A 869 18.57 5.19 20.09
N ILE A 870 19.87 5.16 19.76
CA ILE A 870 20.78 6.28 19.95
C ILE A 870 20.98 7.01 18.63
N ILE A 871 20.66 8.31 18.62
CA ILE A 871 20.88 9.22 17.50
C ILE A 871 22.36 9.64 17.49
N PRO A 872 23.14 9.32 16.45
CA PRO A 872 24.54 9.75 16.37
C PRO A 872 24.65 11.23 15.97
N PRO A 873 25.75 11.92 16.33
CA PRO A 873 26.05 13.22 15.73
C PRO A 873 26.27 13.06 14.21
N PRO A 874 25.79 13.98 13.36
CA PRO A 874 26.05 13.94 11.92
C PRO A 874 27.54 13.99 11.61
N ILE A 875 27.99 13.28 10.57
CA ILE A 875 29.40 13.28 10.16
C ILE A 875 29.66 14.53 9.29
N PRO A 876 30.53 15.48 9.72
CA PRO A 876 30.87 16.63 8.91
C PRO A 876 31.91 16.26 7.84
N LEU A 877 31.78 16.82 6.63
CA LEU A 877 32.85 16.78 5.64
C LEU A 877 33.96 17.83 5.96
N PRO A 878 35.21 17.62 5.50
CA PRO A 878 35.68 16.54 4.63
C PRO A 878 36.19 15.31 5.38
N ILE A 879 35.75 14.13 4.94
CA ILE A 879 36.49 12.88 5.17
C ILE A 879 37.71 12.93 4.22
N PRO A 880 38.95 12.75 4.70
CA PRO A 880 40.13 12.78 3.84
C PRO A 880 40.12 11.57 2.88
N PRO A 881 40.49 11.73 1.60
CA PRO A 881 40.49 10.63 0.65
C PRO A 881 41.52 9.57 1.03
N ALA A 882 41.08 8.32 1.09
CA ALA A 882 41.99 7.17 1.24
C ALA A 882 42.88 7.05 0.00
N ILE A 883 44.16 6.75 0.20
CA ILE A 883 45.16 6.77 -0.88
C ILE A 883 44.94 5.58 -1.81
N ILE A 884 44.79 5.87 -3.10
CA ILE A 884 44.40 4.93 -4.16
C ILE A 884 45.58 4.07 -4.64
N PRO A 885 45.36 2.79 -4.97
CA PRO A 885 46.06 2.09 -6.03
C PRO A 885 45.09 1.72 -7.17
N ILE A 886 45.08 2.54 -8.23
CA ILE A 886 44.58 2.24 -9.60
C ILE A 886 43.31 1.38 -9.75
N CYS A 887 42.13 2.00 -9.71
CA CYS A 887 41.06 1.62 -10.64
C CYS A 887 41.24 2.43 -11.93
N TYR A 888 40.98 1.81 -13.07
CA TYR A 888 40.82 2.54 -14.32
C TYR A 888 39.42 3.18 -14.36
N GLU A 889 39.40 4.47 -14.76
CA GLU A 889 38.38 5.14 -15.59
C GLU A 889 37.37 6.12 -14.97
N PHE A 890 36.97 6.03 -13.69
CA PHE A 890 36.20 7.12 -13.03
C PHE A 890 36.74 7.50 -11.63
N CYS A 891 38.05 7.43 -11.43
CA CYS A 891 38.69 7.64 -10.12
C CYS A 891 40.08 8.32 -10.18
N SER A 892 40.21 9.51 -10.78
CA SER A 892 41.28 10.42 -10.34
C SER A 892 40.86 11.13 -9.06
N ALA A 893 41.83 11.52 -8.22
CA ALA A 893 41.55 12.27 -6.99
C ALA A 893 41.11 13.74 -7.23
N ALA A 894 40.86 14.13 -8.49
CA ALA A 894 40.35 15.44 -8.87
C ALA A 894 38.84 15.43 -9.20
N GLU A 895 38.22 14.26 -9.39
CA GLU A 895 36.85 14.09 -9.90
C GLU A 895 35.86 13.73 -8.78
N TRP A 896 35.93 14.46 -7.66
CA TRP A 896 35.02 14.31 -6.53
C TRP A 896 34.20 15.60 -6.28
N PRO A 897 32.86 15.53 -6.14
CA PRO A 897 32.02 14.33 -6.15
C PRO A 897 31.87 13.69 -7.56
N PRO A 898 31.37 12.44 -7.64
CA PRO A 898 31.04 11.80 -8.92
C PRO A 898 30.10 12.67 -9.77
N ILE A 899 30.23 12.57 -11.08
CA ILE A 899 29.47 13.35 -12.07
C ILE A 899 28.42 12.42 -12.71
N LEU A 900 27.20 12.91 -12.96
CA LEU A 900 26.22 12.16 -13.77
C LEU A 900 26.67 12.13 -15.24
N PRO A 901 26.34 11.06 -16.00
CA PRO A 901 26.52 11.06 -17.44
C PRO A 901 25.78 12.26 -18.08
N PRO A 902 26.34 12.88 -19.14
CA PRO A 902 25.72 14.04 -19.79
C PRO A 902 24.31 13.70 -20.30
N ILE A 903 23.29 14.44 -19.87
CA ILE A 903 21.89 14.07 -20.13
C ILE A 903 21.40 14.77 -21.40
N VAL A 904 20.92 14.00 -22.39
CA VAL A 904 20.35 14.55 -23.62
C VAL A 904 18.92 15.00 -23.33
N VAL A 905 18.62 16.30 -23.49
CA VAL A 905 17.27 16.83 -23.21
C VAL A 905 16.57 17.26 -24.49
N VAL A 906 15.46 16.59 -24.78
CA VAL A 906 14.59 16.87 -25.93
C VAL A 906 13.29 17.54 -25.46
N SER A 907 12.75 18.42 -26.31
CA SER A 907 11.55 19.21 -25.99
C SER A 907 10.31 18.47 -26.45
N GLY A 908 9.50 17.97 -25.51
CA GLY A 908 8.32 17.17 -25.79
C GLY A 908 7.63 16.64 -24.53
N ASP A 909 6.57 15.87 -24.74
CA ASP A 909 5.79 15.25 -23.66
C ASP A 909 6.68 14.34 -22.79
N PRO A 910 6.43 14.25 -21.46
CA PRO A 910 7.26 13.47 -20.56
C PRO A 910 7.14 11.97 -20.89
N LEU A 911 8.18 11.46 -21.53
CA LEU A 911 8.40 10.02 -21.72
C LEU A 911 8.96 9.41 -20.43
N PRO A 912 8.76 8.11 -20.18
CA PRO A 912 9.64 7.35 -19.30
C PRO A 912 11.10 7.58 -19.70
N VAL A 913 12.05 7.55 -18.74
CA VAL A 913 13.48 7.67 -19.08
C VAL A 913 13.88 6.44 -19.90
N GLY A 914 13.94 6.62 -21.22
CA GLY A 914 14.11 5.54 -22.18
C GLY A 914 15.57 5.32 -22.57
N ALA A 915 15.79 4.20 -23.26
CA ALA A 915 16.91 4.08 -24.18
C ALA A 915 16.89 5.26 -25.19
N PRO A 916 18.03 5.65 -25.78
CA PRO A 916 18.15 6.85 -26.60
C PRO A 916 17.15 6.89 -27.77
N PRO A 917 16.80 8.10 -28.26
CA PRO A 917 15.88 8.27 -29.38
C PRO A 917 16.45 7.58 -30.63
N PRO A 918 15.58 7.03 -31.51
CA PRO A 918 16.04 6.53 -32.79
C PRO A 918 16.53 7.71 -33.65
N ASP A 919 17.76 7.62 -34.15
CA ASP A 919 18.30 8.62 -35.08
C ASP A 919 17.55 8.59 -36.42
N ASP A 920 17.47 9.77 -37.05
CA ASP A 920 16.83 9.99 -38.35
C ASP A 920 17.70 9.34 -39.46
N PRO A 921 17.14 8.53 -40.38
CA PRO A 921 17.96 7.56 -41.12
C PRO A 921 18.59 8.16 -42.39
N GLU A 922 19.72 8.86 -42.27
CA GLU A 922 20.75 8.99 -43.33
C GLU A 922 22.11 9.47 -42.78
N ASP A 923 23.19 8.97 -43.40
CA ASP A 923 24.65 9.20 -43.17
C ASP A 923 25.31 8.69 -41.85
N ASP A 924 26.16 7.67 -42.01
CA ASP A 924 27.12 7.14 -41.00
C ASP A 924 28.27 8.12 -40.69
N ASP A 925 28.83 8.09 -39.46
CA ASP A 925 30.26 7.74 -39.23
C ASP A 925 30.73 7.78 -37.74
N GLU A 926 31.51 6.77 -37.38
CA GLU A 926 32.56 6.66 -36.33
C GLU A 926 32.39 7.25 -34.89
N ASN A 927 32.14 6.34 -33.94
CA ASN A 927 32.86 6.12 -32.66
C ASN A 927 33.21 7.29 -31.69
N GLU A 928 32.77 7.14 -30.43
CA GLU A 928 33.68 7.30 -29.27
C GLU A 928 33.89 5.94 -28.58
N ASP A 929 35.14 5.63 -28.23
CA ASP A 929 35.49 4.44 -27.44
C ASP A 929 35.11 4.63 -25.95
N ASP A 930 34.59 3.53 -25.40
CA ASP A 930 34.68 2.97 -24.04
C ASP A 930 35.38 3.74 -22.90
N CYS A 931 34.96 3.47 -21.65
CA CYS A 931 35.84 3.12 -20.52
C CYS A 931 35.11 3.06 -19.15
N GLY A 932 35.09 1.89 -18.48
CA GLY A 932 34.82 1.76 -17.02
C GLY A 932 35.17 0.37 -16.40
N ILE A 933 36.07 0.29 -15.39
CA ILE A 933 36.44 -0.99 -14.71
C ILE A 933 36.50 -0.93 -13.14
N PRO A 934 36.59 -2.07 -12.38
CA PRO A 934 35.70 -2.34 -11.22
C PRO A 934 36.50 -2.56 -9.89
N PHE A 935 36.17 -3.38 -8.86
CA PHE A 935 35.22 -4.48 -8.61
C PHE A 935 34.95 -4.65 -7.09
N ALA A 936 34.01 -5.52 -6.69
CA ALA A 936 33.81 -6.01 -5.30
C ALA A 936 33.20 -7.43 -5.28
N MET A 937 33.31 -8.14 -4.15
CA MET A 937 32.63 -9.42 -3.89
C MET A 937 31.31 -9.15 -3.15
N SER A 938 30.22 -9.84 -3.52
CA SER A 938 28.93 -9.77 -2.83
C SER A 938 28.73 -10.94 -1.84
N LEU A 939 27.67 -10.87 -1.03
CA LEU A 939 27.36 -11.81 0.06
C LEU A 939 25.94 -12.37 -0.08
N ASP A 940 25.49 -12.54 -1.31
CA ASP A 940 24.07 -12.71 -1.68
C ASP A 940 23.51 -14.13 -1.44
N ASP A 941 24.27 -15.01 -0.79
CA ASP A 941 24.05 -16.47 -0.83
C ASP A 941 24.15 -17.16 0.55
N TRP A 942 23.73 -16.48 1.61
CA TRP A 942 23.33 -17.15 2.87
C TRP A 942 21.88 -17.65 2.73
N PRO A 943 21.61 -18.95 3.00
CA PRO A 943 20.28 -19.52 2.83
C PRO A 943 19.24 -18.88 3.75
N SER A 944 18.06 -18.61 3.20
CA SER A 944 16.86 -18.27 3.96
C SER A 944 16.36 -19.47 4.77
N SER A 945 15.48 -19.25 5.74
CA SER A 945 14.83 -20.35 6.48
C SER A 945 13.96 -21.25 5.58
N SER A 946 13.56 -20.76 4.40
CA SER A 946 12.87 -21.49 3.34
C SER A 946 13.80 -22.36 2.47
N ASP A 947 15.10 -22.08 2.44
CA ASP A 947 16.09 -22.90 1.71
C ASP A 947 16.55 -24.13 2.52
N VAL A 948 16.14 -24.22 3.80
CA VAL A 948 16.36 -25.40 4.66
C VAL A 948 15.45 -26.53 4.17
N PRO A 949 15.99 -27.68 3.73
CA PRO A 949 15.17 -28.80 3.27
C PRO A 949 14.24 -29.32 4.38
N SER A 950 13.02 -29.72 4.01
CA SER A 950 11.91 -30.05 4.92
C SER A 950 12.10 -31.30 5.80
N TRP A 951 13.32 -31.83 5.89
CA TRP A 951 13.69 -33.01 6.66
C TRP A 951 14.61 -32.72 7.86
N GLY A 952 15.06 -31.48 8.07
CA GLY A 952 15.78 -31.08 9.28
C GLY A 952 14.86 -31.06 10.51
N GLN A 953 15.29 -31.68 11.63
CA GLN A 953 14.46 -31.83 12.84
C GLN A 953 15.07 -31.13 14.07
N GLN A 954 14.20 -30.62 14.94
CA GLN A 954 14.56 -29.92 16.17
C GLN A 954 15.16 -30.89 17.22
N PRO A 955 16.22 -30.50 17.97
CA PRO A 955 16.80 -31.26 19.09
C PRO A 955 15.83 -31.56 20.26
N GLY A 956 14.90 -32.49 20.05
CA GLY A 956 13.92 -32.92 21.06
C GLY A 956 13.11 -34.17 20.67
N ASP A 957 12.86 -34.39 19.37
CA ASP A 957 11.97 -35.47 18.87
C ASP A 957 12.58 -36.89 18.88
N THR A 958 13.63 -37.04 19.68
CA THR A 958 14.06 -38.26 20.40
C THR A 958 14.10 -39.59 19.64
N GLY A 959 15.22 -39.78 18.94
CA GLY A 959 16.07 -40.96 19.15
C GLY A 959 15.51 -42.32 18.71
N GLY A 960 15.48 -42.55 17.39
CA GLY A 960 15.21 -43.86 16.81
C GLY A 960 15.75 -43.94 15.38
N THR A 961 16.48 -45.01 15.06
CA THR A 961 17.20 -45.15 13.78
C THR A 961 16.29 -45.02 12.57
N CYS A 962 16.60 -44.05 11.70
CA CYS A 962 16.10 -43.89 10.33
C CYS A 962 14.60 -43.57 10.17
N ARG A 963 14.26 -42.26 10.13
CA ARG A 963 12.94 -41.79 9.64
C ARG A 963 12.88 -41.54 8.12
N TRP A 964 14.01 -41.59 7.40
CA TRP A 964 14.14 -41.23 5.97
C TRP A 964 13.56 -42.26 4.95
N ALA A 965 12.65 -43.14 5.38
CA ALA A 965 12.19 -44.29 4.59
C ALA A 965 11.02 -44.01 3.61
N SER A 966 10.69 -42.75 3.30
CA SER A 966 9.53 -42.41 2.43
C SER A 966 9.65 -41.18 1.52
N THR A 967 10.76 -40.44 1.56
CA THR A 967 11.00 -39.27 0.70
C THR A 967 12.37 -39.34 0.07
N ILE A 968 12.44 -39.63 -1.24
CA ILE A 968 13.69 -39.62 -2.01
C ILE A 968 14.00 -38.16 -2.36
N GLN A 969 14.61 -37.44 -1.41
CA GLN A 969 15.16 -36.10 -1.63
C GLN A 969 16.65 -36.11 -1.29
N THR A 970 17.45 -35.59 -2.21
CA THR A 970 18.86 -35.26 -2.04
C THR A 970 18.99 -33.75 -2.04
N TYR A 971 19.80 -33.20 -1.14
CA TYR A 971 20.14 -31.78 -1.14
C TYR A 971 21.53 -31.58 -1.72
N GLU A 972 21.68 -30.58 -2.58
CA GLU A 972 22.90 -30.38 -3.37
C GLU A 972 23.07 -28.88 -3.65
N LYS A 973 24.17 -28.29 -3.18
CA LYS A 973 24.48 -26.87 -3.43
C LYS A 973 26.00 -26.66 -3.51
N THR A 974 26.41 -25.59 -4.21
CA THR A 974 27.82 -25.19 -4.35
C THR A 974 28.01 -23.79 -3.77
N TRP A 975 29.05 -23.57 -2.98
CA TRP A 975 29.44 -22.27 -2.45
C TRP A 975 30.85 -21.91 -2.91
N THR A 976 31.05 -20.68 -3.36
CA THR A 976 32.39 -20.14 -3.65
C THR A 976 33.03 -19.63 -2.35
N ILE A 977 33.97 -20.39 -1.81
CA ILE A 977 34.71 -20.04 -0.60
C ILE A 977 36.03 -19.38 -0.97
N SER A 978 36.16 -18.08 -0.70
CA SER A 978 37.41 -17.33 -0.90
C SER A 978 38.54 -17.86 -0.03
N ILE A 979 39.68 -18.18 -0.64
CA ILE A 979 40.91 -18.62 0.02
C ILE A 979 41.79 -17.38 0.24
N PRO A 980 42.15 -17.02 1.48
CA PRO A 980 43.01 -15.87 1.73
C PRO A 980 44.38 -16.03 1.05
N SER A 981 44.78 -14.99 0.31
CA SER A 981 46.01 -14.99 -0.51
C SER A 981 47.24 -15.50 0.25
N GLY A 982 47.85 -16.57 -0.27
CA GLY A 982 49.03 -17.22 0.31
C GLY A 982 48.75 -18.43 1.21
N GLN A 983 47.48 -18.75 1.51
CA GLN A 983 47.13 -19.99 2.21
C GLN A 983 46.92 -21.17 1.24
N THR A 984 47.09 -22.39 1.75
CA THR A 984 46.97 -23.66 1.01
C THR A 984 45.94 -24.62 1.62
N SER A 985 45.17 -24.16 2.59
CA SER A 985 44.01 -24.86 3.15
C SER A 985 43.15 -23.85 3.91
N VAL A 986 41.85 -24.12 4.02
CA VAL A 986 40.91 -23.32 4.82
C VAL A 986 40.02 -24.29 5.61
N ASN A 987 39.54 -23.87 6.79
CA ASN A 987 38.68 -24.69 7.64
C ASN A 987 37.27 -24.08 7.71
N ILE A 988 36.26 -24.93 7.60
CA ILE A 988 34.88 -24.54 7.25
C ILE A 988 33.90 -25.31 8.14
N ASP A 989 33.12 -24.59 8.93
CA ASP A 989 32.02 -25.17 9.72
C ASP A 989 30.81 -25.42 8.82
N LEU A 990 30.46 -26.70 8.65
CA LEU A 990 29.37 -27.15 7.79
C LEU A 990 28.01 -26.65 8.25
N PHE A 991 27.75 -26.60 9.57
CA PHE A 991 26.44 -26.19 10.08
C PHE A 991 26.22 -24.68 9.93
N ASN A 992 27.29 -23.89 9.86
CA ASN A 992 27.21 -22.48 9.47
C ASN A 992 27.09 -22.31 7.95
N LEU A 993 27.81 -23.10 7.13
CA LEU A 993 27.69 -23.06 5.67
C LEU A 993 26.28 -23.44 5.16
N LEU A 994 25.62 -24.37 5.83
CA LEU A 994 24.24 -24.79 5.55
C LEU A 994 23.17 -23.92 6.25
N GLY A 995 23.56 -22.86 6.98
CA GLY A 995 22.64 -21.96 7.68
C GLY A 995 21.98 -22.51 8.96
N PHE A 996 22.26 -23.74 9.36
CA PHE A 996 21.65 -24.39 10.54
C PHE A 996 22.12 -23.81 11.89
N GLY A 997 23.24 -23.08 11.91
CA GLY A 997 24.05 -22.80 13.11
C GLY A 997 23.35 -22.19 14.33
N THR A 998 22.28 -21.41 14.15
CA THR A 998 21.55 -20.78 15.28
C THR A 998 20.15 -21.37 15.54
N TYR A 999 19.62 -22.19 14.63
CA TYR A 999 18.19 -22.55 14.62
C TYR A 999 17.87 -23.90 15.28
N GLY A 1000 18.90 -24.69 15.64
CA GLY A 1000 18.74 -25.98 16.28
C GLY A 1000 18.16 -27.03 15.33
N TYR A 1001 19.01 -27.59 14.48
CA TYR A 1001 18.67 -28.71 13.59
C TYR A 1001 19.75 -29.80 13.62
N THR A 1002 19.40 -31.04 13.26
CA THR A 1002 20.34 -32.19 13.22
C THR A 1002 20.27 -32.94 11.89
N LEU A 1003 21.35 -33.66 11.56
CA LEU A 1003 21.50 -34.51 10.36
C LEU A 1003 21.50 -36.01 10.71
N ASP A 1004 20.55 -36.46 11.52
CA ASP A 1004 20.48 -37.83 12.01
C ASP A 1004 20.20 -38.85 10.87
N GLY A 1005 21.13 -39.77 10.65
CA GLY A 1005 21.00 -40.85 9.65
C GLY A 1005 21.44 -40.49 8.22
N ALA A 1006 22.21 -39.42 8.04
CA ALA A 1006 22.63 -38.93 6.72
C ALA A 1006 24.02 -39.39 6.25
N THR A 1007 24.20 -39.49 4.93
CA THR A 1007 25.50 -39.58 4.24
C THR A 1007 25.75 -38.28 3.48
N MET A 1008 26.99 -37.83 3.41
CA MET A 1008 27.36 -36.59 2.71
C MET A 1008 28.66 -36.73 1.89
N GLN A 1009 28.67 -36.10 0.72
CA GLN A 1009 29.85 -35.84 -0.10
C GLN A 1009 30.22 -34.36 -0.05
N ALA A 1010 31.52 -34.06 0.00
CA ALA A 1010 32.07 -32.71 -0.18
C ALA A 1010 33.16 -32.72 -1.27
N TYR A 1011 33.04 -31.85 -2.28
CA TYR A 1011 33.85 -31.84 -3.50
C TYR A 1011 34.31 -30.44 -3.91
N SER A 1012 35.52 -30.34 -4.47
CA SER A 1012 35.93 -29.19 -5.28
C SER A 1012 37.02 -29.60 -6.26
N VAL A 1013 36.87 -29.25 -7.54
CA VAL A 1013 37.93 -29.42 -8.57
C VAL A 1013 39.24 -28.73 -8.20
N SER A 1014 39.19 -27.67 -7.38
CA SER A 1014 40.34 -26.89 -6.95
C SER A 1014 41.00 -27.41 -5.66
N ALA A 1015 40.38 -28.38 -4.98
CA ALA A 1015 40.93 -29.00 -3.78
C ALA A 1015 41.82 -30.20 -4.13
N THR A 1016 43.00 -30.29 -3.52
CA THR A 1016 43.97 -31.38 -3.71
C THR A 1016 43.91 -32.44 -2.60
N GLY A 1017 43.07 -32.23 -1.59
CA GLY A 1017 42.78 -33.17 -0.51
C GLY A 1017 41.84 -32.56 0.53
N TRP A 1018 41.30 -33.40 1.40
CA TRP A 1018 40.30 -33.04 2.41
C TRP A 1018 40.58 -33.74 3.73
N SER A 1019 40.20 -33.10 4.83
CA SER A 1019 40.05 -33.76 6.13
C SER A 1019 38.80 -33.23 6.83
N VAL A 1020 38.22 -34.07 7.68
CA VAL A 1020 36.93 -33.81 8.35
C VAL A 1020 37.11 -34.09 9.83
N SER A 1021 36.46 -33.29 10.68
CA SER A 1021 36.39 -33.56 12.11
C SER A 1021 34.99 -33.29 12.66
N MET A 1022 34.58 -34.10 13.63
CA MET A 1022 33.26 -34.05 14.25
C MET A 1022 33.40 -34.01 15.77
N SER A 1023 32.36 -33.54 16.46
CA SER A 1023 32.30 -33.57 17.92
C SER A 1023 30.84 -33.64 18.39
N PRO A 1024 30.49 -34.43 19.43
CA PRO A 1024 31.38 -35.21 20.31
C PRO A 1024 31.92 -36.56 19.74
N THR A 1025 31.49 -37.01 18.57
CA THR A 1025 31.99 -38.24 17.92
C THR A 1025 33.29 -37.99 17.16
N SER A 1026 34.39 -38.67 17.50
CA SER A 1026 35.74 -38.35 16.98
C SER A 1026 36.21 -39.19 15.78
N SER A 1027 35.33 -39.53 14.85
CA SER A 1027 35.69 -40.17 13.58
C SER A 1027 36.10 -39.09 12.57
N ASN A 1028 37.39 -39.03 12.23
CA ASN A 1028 37.96 -37.97 11.39
C ASN A 1028 38.43 -38.54 10.03
N PRO A 1029 37.54 -38.70 9.04
CA PRO A 1029 37.93 -39.19 7.71
C PRO A 1029 38.75 -38.14 6.94
N SER A 1030 39.60 -38.61 6.04
CA SER A 1030 40.41 -37.76 5.15
C SER A 1030 40.60 -38.41 3.78
N SER A 1031 40.87 -37.57 2.78
CA SER A 1031 40.98 -37.94 1.36
C SER A 1031 42.10 -37.17 0.69
N SER A 1032 42.81 -37.79 -0.24
CA SER A 1032 43.76 -37.13 -1.16
C SER A 1032 43.20 -37.01 -2.58
N LYS A 1033 41.88 -37.08 -2.74
CA LYS A 1033 41.15 -36.75 -3.97
C LYS A 1033 40.60 -35.31 -3.89
N THR A 1034 40.01 -34.84 -4.98
CA THR A 1034 39.23 -33.59 -5.06
C THR A 1034 37.93 -33.61 -4.24
N PHE A 1035 37.52 -34.76 -3.69
CA PHE A 1035 36.33 -34.91 -2.82
C PHE A 1035 36.54 -35.88 -1.66
N ILE A 1036 35.57 -35.93 -0.76
CA ILE A 1036 35.45 -36.90 0.34
C ILE A 1036 33.98 -37.24 0.64
N ASP A 1037 33.69 -38.50 0.97
CA ASP A 1037 32.39 -38.98 1.44
C ASP A 1037 32.47 -39.46 2.90
N PHE A 1038 31.39 -39.29 3.67
CA PHE A 1038 31.26 -39.87 5.01
C PHE A 1038 29.80 -39.93 5.51
N ASP A 1039 29.57 -40.81 6.48
CA ASP A 1039 28.30 -40.93 7.21
C ASP A 1039 28.30 -40.07 8.48
N ILE A 1040 27.13 -39.55 8.86
CA ILE A 1040 26.92 -38.77 10.08
C ILE A 1040 26.39 -39.70 11.19
N PRO A 1041 27.12 -39.87 12.32
CA PRO A 1041 26.79 -40.85 13.35
C PRO A 1041 25.57 -40.44 14.18
N THR A 1042 24.70 -41.41 14.47
CA THR A 1042 23.37 -41.18 15.06
C THR A 1042 23.35 -41.14 16.60
N ASN A 1043 24.40 -41.59 17.28
CA ASN A 1043 24.51 -41.52 18.75
C ASN A 1043 25.97 -41.60 19.26
N PRO A 1044 26.47 -40.60 20.02
CA PRO A 1044 25.85 -39.29 20.23
C PRO A 1044 25.90 -38.47 18.93
N LEU A 1045 24.83 -37.72 18.62
CA LEU A 1045 24.77 -36.88 17.44
C LEU A 1045 25.86 -35.79 17.46
N PRO A 1046 26.58 -35.54 16.35
CA PRO A 1046 27.58 -34.48 16.29
C PRO A 1046 26.92 -33.09 16.31
N THR A 1047 27.35 -32.25 17.24
CA THR A 1047 26.90 -30.85 17.39
C THR A 1047 27.77 -29.86 16.59
N SER A 1048 28.85 -30.33 15.96
CA SER A 1048 29.62 -29.57 14.98
C SER A 1048 30.34 -30.51 14.02
N ILE A 1049 30.42 -30.13 12.74
CA ILE A 1049 31.16 -30.84 11.69
C ILE A 1049 32.01 -29.81 10.94
N ASN A 1050 33.33 -29.98 10.94
CA ASN A 1050 34.28 -29.08 10.28
C ASN A 1050 34.95 -29.79 9.09
N LEU A 1051 34.88 -29.16 7.92
CA LEU A 1051 35.54 -29.56 6.68
C LEU A 1051 36.80 -28.73 6.47
N THR A 1052 37.93 -29.37 6.14
CA THR A 1052 39.19 -28.69 5.83
C THR A 1052 39.74 -29.13 4.46
N PRO A 1053 39.34 -28.47 3.35
CA PRO A 1053 40.00 -28.62 2.06
C PRO A 1053 41.44 -28.08 2.06
N SER A 1054 42.32 -28.78 1.34
CA SER A 1054 43.67 -28.35 0.95
C SER A 1054 43.68 -27.94 -0.51
N VAL A 1055 44.45 -26.92 -0.89
CA VAL A 1055 44.44 -26.28 -2.22
C VAL A 1055 45.86 -25.89 -2.66
N ALA A 1056 46.04 -25.62 -3.96
CA ALA A 1056 47.31 -25.14 -4.49
C ALA A 1056 47.62 -23.69 -4.04
N ALA A 1057 48.89 -23.37 -3.79
CA ALA A 1057 49.30 -22.02 -3.39
C ALA A 1057 49.01 -21.00 -4.49
N GLY A 1058 48.35 -19.89 -4.13
CA GLY A 1058 47.87 -18.88 -5.08
C GLY A 1058 46.43 -19.11 -5.59
N THR A 1059 45.75 -20.16 -5.12
CA THR A 1059 44.30 -20.29 -5.25
C THR A 1059 43.63 -19.20 -4.42
N ASN A 1060 42.80 -18.35 -5.03
CA ASN A 1060 42.12 -17.23 -4.34
C ASN A 1060 40.66 -17.55 -3.93
N SER A 1061 40.08 -18.62 -4.47
CA SER A 1061 38.78 -19.16 -4.08
C SER A 1061 38.64 -20.61 -4.53
N ILE A 1062 37.75 -21.37 -3.88
CA ILE A 1062 37.35 -22.72 -4.29
C ILE A 1062 35.84 -22.85 -4.29
N ASN A 1063 35.29 -23.46 -5.33
CA ASN A 1063 33.87 -23.78 -5.41
C ASN A 1063 33.65 -25.13 -4.72
N ILE A 1064 33.11 -25.11 -3.52
CA ILE A 1064 32.83 -26.30 -2.71
C ILE A 1064 31.40 -26.73 -2.94
N HIS A 1065 31.26 -27.91 -3.50
CA HIS A 1065 30.01 -28.59 -3.71
C HIS A 1065 29.76 -29.53 -2.52
N ILE A 1066 28.58 -29.45 -1.90
CA ILE A 1066 28.14 -30.38 -0.85
C ILE A 1066 26.86 -31.07 -1.33
N GLN A 1067 26.84 -32.41 -1.26
CA GLN A 1067 25.67 -33.22 -1.57
C GLN A 1067 25.33 -34.09 -0.35
N ILE A 1068 24.09 -34.01 0.14
CA ILE A 1068 23.57 -34.75 1.30
C ILE A 1068 22.45 -35.67 0.82
N GLY A 1069 22.50 -36.94 1.20
CA GLY A 1069 21.53 -37.94 0.78
C GLY A 1069 21.32 -39.06 1.81
N PRO A 1070 20.26 -39.87 1.64
CA PRO A 1070 19.93 -40.92 2.59
C PRO A 1070 21.02 -41.97 2.73
N SER A 1071 21.43 -42.25 3.97
CA SER A 1071 22.47 -43.24 4.23
C SER A 1071 22.00 -44.65 3.88
N GLN A 1072 22.96 -45.51 3.52
CA GLN A 1072 22.69 -46.92 3.20
C GLN A 1072 22.06 -47.66 4.38
N ALA A 1073 22.45 -47.32 5.61
CA ALA A 1073 21.86 -47.86 6.84
C ALA A 1073 20.37 -47.49 6.99
N CYS A 1074 19.94 -46.38 6.38
CA CYS A 1074 18.55 -45.93 6.32
C CYS A 1074 17.84 -46.25 4.99
N GLY A 1075 18.45 -47.09 4.13
CA GLY A 1075 17.85 -47.55 2.87
C GLY A 1075 18.09 -46.65 1.66
N GLY A 1076 18.94 -45.64 1.76
CA GLY A 1076 19.36 -44.82 0.62
C GLY A 1076 20.44 -45.49 -0.24
N SER A 1077 20.70 -44.87 -1.39
CA SER A 1077 21.78 -45.27 -2.32
C SER A 1077 23.06 -44.46 -2.04
N PRO A 1078 24.27 -45.02 -2.26
CA PRO A 1078 25.51 -44.25 -2.17
C PRO A 1078 25.49 -43.05 -3.10
N ILE A 1079 26.06 -41.95 -2.62
CA ILE A 1079 26.37 -40.78 -3.44
C ILE A 1079 27.51 -41.16 -4.43
N PRO A 1080 27.40 -40.91 -5.75
CA PRO A 1080 28.45 -41.25 -6.72
C PRO A 1080 29.71 -40.38 -6.61
N ASP A 1081 30.89 -40.91 -6.97
CA ASP A 1081 32.12 -40.12 -7.19
C ASP A 1081 31.82 -38.95 -8.19
N PRO A 1082 32.22 -37.70 -7.89
CA PRO A 1082 31.90 -36.54 -8.72
C PRO A 1082 32.75 -36.49 -9.99
N ALA A 1083 32.10 -36.22 -11.14
CA ALA A 1083 32.70 -36.33 -12.46
C ALA A 1083 33.95 -35.42 -12.62
N GLY A 1084 35.10 -36.03 -12.94
CA GLY A 1084 36.37 -35.33 -13.14
C GLY A 1084 37.39 -35.46 -12.00
N SER A 1085 37.08 -36.18 -10.92
CA SER A 1085 38.07 -36.52 -9.88
C SER A 1085 39.13 -37.51 -10.39
N ASN A 1086 40.23 -37.01 -10.95
CA ASN A 1086 41.27 -37.83 -11.59
C ASN A 1086 42.01 -38.77 -10.62
N SER A 1087 41.61 -40.04 -10.59
CA SER A 1087 42.44 -41.17 -10.14
C SER A 1087 42.74 -42.11 -11.31
N GLY A 1088 43.70 -41.72 -12.16
CA GLY A 1088 44.01 -42.41 -13.41
C GLY A 1088 45.24 -43.34 -13.36
N SER A 1089 45.12 -44.49 -14.02
CA SER A 1089 46.18 -45.46 -14.39
C SER A 1089 46.85 -46.28 -13.25
N GLY A 1090 46.90 -47.60 -13.45
CA GLY A 1090 47.59 -48.57 -12.60
C GLY A 1090 47.28 -50.00 -13.05
N SER A 1091 48.24 -50.71 -13.63
CA SER A 1091 47.97 -51.92 -14.43
C SER A 1091 48.29 -53.25 -13.73
N GLY A 1092 47.38 -54.22 -13.85
CA GLY A 1092 47.72 -55.63 -14.00
C GLY A 1092 47.54 -56.52 -12.76
N GLY A 1093 46.78 -57.60 -12.93
CA GLY A 1093 46.58 -58.67 -11.93
C GLY A 1093 45.37 -58.41 -11.02
N ASP A 1094 44.41 -59.32 -11.06
CA ASP A 1094 43.48 -59.63 -9.96
C ASP A 1094 42.61 -58.49 -9.35
N GLY A 1095 42.03 -57.60 -10.18
CA GLY A 1095 40.69 -57.01 -9.90
C GLY A 1095 40.36 -55.55 -10.33
N GLY A 1096 39.21 -55.33 -11.03
CA GLY A 1096 38.40 -54.07 -10.99
C GLY A 1096 38.09 -53.26 -12.29
N SER A 1097 36.78 -52.98 -12.54
CA SER A 1097 36.14 -51.80 -13.23
C SER A 1097 36.20 -51.50 -14.77
N SER A 1098 35.29 -50.62 -15.27
CA SER A 1098 35.10 -49.96 -16.61
C SER A 1098 34.51 -50.77 -17.82
N SER A 1099 33.91 -50.22 -18.92
CA SER A 1099 33.14 -48.97 -19.28
C SER A 1099 32.49 -49.06 -20.72
N LEU A 1100 31.66 -48.10 -21.22
CA LEU A 1100 31.11 -48.02 -22.62
C LEU A 1100 30.65 -46.58 -23.07
N GLN A 1101 30.31 -46.34 -24.37
CA GLN A 1101 30.23 -44.99 -25.03
C GLN A 1101 29.08 -44.80 -26.09
N LEU A 1102 28.89 -43.58 -26.67
CA LEU A 1102 27.82 -43.14 -27.61
C LEU A 1102 28.32 -42.24 -28.79
N ILE A 1103 27.46 -41.87 -29.78
CA ILE A 1103 27.82 -41.38 -31.15
C ILE A 1103 27.02 -40.13 -31.61
N SER A 1104 27.59 -39.30 -32.51
CA SER A 1104 26.95 -38.15 -33.20
C SER A 1104 27.24 -38.12 -34.73
N PRO A 1105 26.52 -37.32 -35.55
CA PRO A 1105 26.63 -37.32 -37.03
C PRO A 1105 27.97 -36.82 -37.58
N GLN A 1106 28.34 -37.25 -38.81
CA GLN A 1106 29.49 -36.73 -39.55
C GLN A 1106 29.19 -36.54 -41.04
N ASN A 1107 29.86 -35.56 -41.65
CA ASN A 1107 29.87 -35.39 -43.10
C ASN A 1107 30.75 -36.47 -43.76
N ARG A 1108 30.59 -36.77 -45.07
CA ARG A 1108 31.31 -37.90 -45.71
C ARG A 1108 32.84 -37.71 -45.81
N ASN A 1109 33.31 -36.53 -45.44
CA ASN A 1109 34.70 -36.12 -45.31
C ASN A 1109 34.90 -35.22 -44.06
N GLY A 1110 34.18 -35.51 -42.97
CA GLY A 1110 34.32 -34.86 -41.67
C GLY A 1110 33.36 -33.69 -41.44
N ASP A 1111 33.73 -32.52 -41.97
CA ASP A 1111 33.47 -31.25 -41.27
C ASP A 1111 32.31 -30.38 -41.81
N ILE A 1112 31.96 -29.37 -41.01
CA ILE A 1112 31.13 -28.20 -41.34
C ILE A 1112 31.94 -26.94 -40.96
N VAL A 1113 32.12 -26.01 -41.90
CA VAL A 1113 33.02 -24.84 -41.77
C VAL A 1113 32.29 -23.56 -42.18
N CYS A 1114 32.42 -22.51 -41.36
CA CYS A 1114 31.86 -21.17 -41.58
C CYS A 1114 32.86 -20.11 -41.11
N GLY A 1115 33.28 -19.20 -42.00
CA GLY A 1115 34.24 -18.14 -41.70
C GLY A 1115 35.71 -18.60 -41.79
N ASP A 1116 36.60 -17.65 -42.06
CA ASP A 1116 38.02 -17.93 -42.25
C ASP A 1116 38.70 -18.27 -40.90
N ASP A 1117 39.52 -19.32 -40.91
CA ASP A 1117 40.29 -19.87 -39.80
C ASP A 1117 39.54 -20.31 -38.51
N SER A 1118 38.22 -20.57 -38.58
CA SER A 1118 37.57 -21.44 -37.58
C SER A 1118 36.44 -22.34 -38.12
N THR A 1119 36.30 -23.53 -37.53
CA THR A 1119 35.17 -24.44 -37.79
C THR A 1119 33.87 -23.83 -37.27
N ALA A 1120 32.74 -24.21 -37.87
CA ALA A 1120 31.48 -23.47 -37.75
C ALA A 1120 31.06 -23.16 -36.29
N GLY A 1121 30.95 -21.86 -35.98
CA GLY A 1121 30.20 -21.35 -34.83
C GLY A 1121 31.00 -20.80 -33.64
N VAL A 1122 32.27 -20.39 -33.77
CA VAL A 1122 33.02 -19.78 -32.64
C VAL A 1122 32.55 -18.35 -32.27
N ILE A 1123 31.31 -17.96 -32.62
CA ILE A 1123 30.67 -16.67 -32.35
C ILE A 1123 29.21 -16.91 -31.84
N ARG A 1124 28.58 -15.91 -31.18
CA ARG A 1124 27.47 -16.09 -30.23
C ARG A 1124 26.10 -16.30 -30.90
N MET A 1125 25.17 -16.93 -30.18
CA MET A 1125 23.78 -17.12 -30.61
C MET A 1125 23.01 -15.80 -30.81
N THR A 1126 23.38 -14.71 -30.11
CA THR A 1126 22.81 -13.36 -30.31
C THR A 1126 22.95 -12.88 -31.75
N ASP A 1127 24.03 -13.28 -32.39
CA ASP A 1127 24.45 -12.76 -33.69
C ASP A 1127 23.69 -13.48 -34.83
N CYS A 1128 22.84 -14.44 -34.46
CA CYS A 1128 21.87 -15.13 -35.31
C CYS A 1128 20.44 -14.60 -35.17
N MET A 1129 20.22 -13.44 -34.50
CA MET A 1129 18.91 -12.77 -34.47
C MET A 1129 18.70 -11.92 -35.72
N TYR A 1130 17.55 -12.11 -36.39
CA TYR A 1130 17.14 -11.33 -37.56
C TYR A 1130 15.75 -10.70 -37.39
N THR A 1131 15.52 -9.61 -38.10
CA THR A 1131 14.21 -8.97 -38.25
C THR A 1131 13.57 -9.38 -39.58
N TYR A 1132 12.26 -9.18 -39.74
CA TYR A 1132 11.65 -9.40 -41.04
C TYR A 1132 12.22 -8.39 -42.05
N GLY A 1133 12.60 -8.88 -43.22
CA GLY A 1133 13.22 -8.08 -44.28
C GLY A 1133 14.74 -7.96 -44.23
N SER A 1134 15.43 -8.44 -43.18
CA SER A 1134 16.91 -8.33 -43.12
C SER A 1134 17.63 -9.42 -43.94
N GLU A 1135 17.13 -10.66 -43.93
CA GLU A 1135 17.82 -11.82 -44.53
C GLU A 1135 17.13 -12.42 -45.77
N ILE A 1136 17.89 -13.16 -46.59
CA ILE A 1136 17.41 -13.89 -47.78
C ILE A 1136 17.59 -15.40 -47.58
N VAL A 1137 16.50 -16.09 -47.22
CA VAL A 1137 16.49 -17.55 -46.97
C VAL A 1137 15.96 -18.30 -48.19
N GLN A 1138 16.67 -19.34 -48.64
CA GLN A 1138 16.39 -20.09 -49.89
C GLN A 1138 16.16 -19.20 -51.14
N GLY A 1139 16.77 -18.01 -51.18
CA GLY A 1139 16.66 -17.07 -52.31
C GLY A 1139 15.42 -16.16 -52.30
N GLN A 1140 14.69 -16.08 -51.19
CA GLN A 1140 13.62 -15.09 -50.99
C GLN A 1140 13.80 -14.33 -49.67
N LEU A 1141 13.39 -13.06 -49.63
CA LEU A 1141 13.51 -12.22 -48.44
C LEU A 1141 12.63 -12.78 -47.30
N LEU A 1142 13.15 -12.75 -46.08
CA LEU A 1142 12.51 -13.34 -44.90
C LEU A 1142 11.35 -12.47 -44.41
N SER A 1143 10.13 -12.87 -44.77
CA SER A 1143 8.88 -12.27 -44.31
C SER A 1143 8.11 -13.24 -43.42
N GLU A 1144 7.12 -12.72 -42.69
CA GLU A 1144 6.19 -13.49 -41.84
C GLU A 1144 5.56 -14.69 -42.58
N SER A 1145 5.26 -14.52 -43.88
CA SER A 1145 4.68 -15.54 -44.76
C SER A 1145 5.69 -16.32 -45.64
N THR A 1146 6.99 -16.03 -45.58
CA THR A 1146 7.99 -16.76 -46.40
C THR A 1146 8.05 -18.23 -45.98
N THR A 1147 8.11 -19.15 -46.95
CA THR A 1147 7.99 -20.61 -46.72
C THR A 1147 9.26 -21.34 -47.15
N ILE A 1148 9.82 -22.16 -46.24
CA ILE A 1148 11.17 -22.74 -46.32
C ILE A 1148 11.07 -24.28 -46.23
N THR A 1149 11.76 -25.05 -47.06
CA THR A 1149 11.61 -26.52 -47.13
C THR A 1149 12.82 -27.31 -47.63
N THR A 1150 12.94 -28.57 -47.17
CA THR A 1150 13.93 -29.57 -47.60
C THR A 1150 13.56 -30.33 -48.87
N GLY A 1151 12.34 -30.19 -49.40
CA GLY A 1151 11.74 -31.10 -50.39
C GLY A 1151 12.46 -31.29 -51.74
N ASN A 1152 13.49 -30.50 -52.05
CA ASN A 1152 14.38 -30.74 -53.20
C ASN A 1152 15.80 -30.20 -52.93
N PRO A 1153 16.62 -30.92 -52.14
CA PRO A 1153 17.76 -30.31 -51.46
C PRO A 1153 18.96 -30.03 -52.36
N THR A 1154 19.06 -30.70 -53.52
CA THR A 1154 20.11 -30.45 -54.53
C THR A 1154 19.86 -29.21 -55.39
N VAL A 1155 18.74 -28.51 -55.19
CA VAL A 1155 18.39 -27.27 -55.91
C VAL A 1155 18.13 -26.12 -54.94
N ASN A 1156 17.48 -26.38 -53.80
CA ASN A 1156 16.99 -25.35 -52.88
C ASN A 1156 17.78 -25.26 -51.56
N CYS A 1157 18.71 -26.15 -51.27
CA CYS A 1157 19.56 -26.09 -50.08
C CYS A 1157 21.00 -25.72 -50.44
N ILE A 1158 21.67 -25.00 -49.55
CA ILE A 1158 23.07 -24.58 -49.68
C ILE A 1158 23.99 -25.81 -49.67
N ARG A 1159 23.72 -26.80 -48.81
CA ARG A 1159 24.42 -28.10 -48.65
C ARG A 1159 23.46 -29.15 -48.05
N SER A 1160 23.78 -30.44 -48.13
CA SER A 1160 22.93 -31.54 -47.57
C SER A 1160 23.68 -32.86 -47.34
N GLY A 1161 23.21 -33.73 -46.43
CA GLY A 1161 23.82 -35.03 -46.07
C GLY A 1161 22.90 -36.05 -45.40
N GLU A 1162 23.48 -37.16 -44.90
CA GLU A 1162 22.78 -38.29 -44.23
C GLU A 1162 23.53 -38.79 -42.98
N THR A 1163 22.84 -39.42 -42.03
CA THR A 1163 23.39 -39.92 -40.75
C THR A 1163 23.12 -41.42 -40.57
N VAL A 1164 24.06 -42.19 -39.99
CA VAL A 1164 23.91 -43.63 -39.70
C VAL A 1164 24.19 -43.99 -38.24
N ASN A 1165 23.64 -45.11 -37.76
CA ASN A 1165 24.00 -45.69 -36.46
C ASN A 1165 25.22 -46.63 -36.53
N ASP A 1166 25.61 -47.16 -35.37
CA ASP A 1166 26.65 -48.17 -35.13
C ASP A 1166 26.44 -49.51 -35.87
N GLN A 1167 25.23 -49.76 -36.39
CA GLN A 1167 24.90 -50.91 -37.25
C GLN A 1167 24.87 -50.56 -38.74
N GLY A 1168 25.20 -49.32 -39.12
CA GLY A 1168 25.23 -48.82 -40.50
C GLY A 1168 23.85 -48.46 -41.08
N ILE A 1169 22.80 -48.40 -40.26
CA ILE A 1169 21.42 -48.07 -40.67
C ILE A 1169 21.25 -46.54 -40.67
N ILE A 1170 20.72 -45.99 -41.77
CA ILE A 1170 20.47 -44.55 -41.92
C ILE A 1170 19.32 -44.12 -41.00
N LEU A 1171 19.55 -43.06 -40.23
CA LEU A 1171 18.64 -42.52 -39.21
C LEU A 1171 17.87 -41.27 -39.69
N ASN A 1172 18.57 -40.35 -40.37
CA ASN A 1172 18.02 -39.07 -40.84
C ASN A 1172 18.85 -38.48 -42.00
N ARG A 1173 18.25 -37.50 -42.70
CA ARG A 1173 18.82 -36.67 -43.78
C ARG A 1173 18.78 -35.21 -43.37
N TRP A 1174 19.68 -34.37 -43.87
CA TRP A 1174 19.70 -32.94 -43.51
C TRP A 1174 20.08 -32.02 -44.67
N CYS A 1175 19.70 -30.75 -44.58
CA CYS A 1175 19.84 -29.70 -45.57
C CYS A 1175 20.07 -28.34 -44.88
N LEU A 1176 21.09 -27.60 -45.32
CA LEU A 1176 21.41 -26.23 -44.87
C LEU A 1176 20.61 -25.23 -45.73
N VAL A 1177 19.77 -24.39 -45.11
CA VAL A 1177 18.87 -23.43 -45.80
C VAL A 1177 19.34 -21.97 -45.71
N ASP A 1178 20.14 -21.65 -44.70
CA ASP A 1178 20.75 -20.33 -44.51
C ASP A 1178 22.16 -20.46 -43.90
N GLN A 1179 23.05 -19.54 -44.25
CA GLN A 1179 24.44 -19.46 -43.78
C GLN A 1179 25.01 -18.05 -44.04
N TYR A 1180 25.12 -17.22 -43.00
CA TYR A 1180 25.72 -15.89 -43.08
C TYR A 1180 26.63 -15.60 -41.87
N ASN A 1181 27.76 -14.93 -42.11
CA ASN A 1181 28.92 -14.83 -41.20
C ASN A 1181 29.23 -16.16 -40.48
N THR A 1182 28.82 -16.28 -39.22
CA THR A 1182 29.11 -17.38 -38.30
C THR A 1182 27.89 -18.20 -37.91
N CYS A 1183 26.70 -17.82 -38.40
CA CYS A 1183 25.44 -18.50 -38.15
C CYS A 1183 25.08 -19.45 -39.30
N ALA A 1184 24.40 -20.55 -38.96
CA ALA A 1184 24.00 -21.58 -39.91
C ALA A 1184 22.66 -22.21 -39.51
N PHE A 1185 21.72 -22.32 -40.46
CA PHE A 1185 20.40 -22.90 -40.24
C PHE A 1185 20.17 -24.14 -41.12
N VAL A 1186 19.97 -25.27 -40.48
CA VAL A 1186 19.79 -26.61 -41.06
C VAL A 1186 18.37 -27.10 -40.79
N ILE A 1187 17.89 -28.00 -41.64
CA ILE A 1187 16.62 -28.73 -41.52
C ILE A 1187 16.94 -30.22 -41.77
N SER A 1188 16.47 -31.12 -40.89
CA SER A 1188 16.90 -32.51 -40.69
C SER A 1188 15.67 -33.44 -40.58
N ASP A 1189 15.38 -34.21 -41.63
CA ASP A 1189 14.22 -35.11 -41.73
C ASP A 1189 14.58 -36.56 -41.37
N LYS A 1190 13.73 -37.23 -40.60
CA LYS A 1190 13.91 -38.64 -40.16
C LYS A 1190 13.80 -39.63 -41.34
N TYR A 1191 14.61 -40.69 -41.34
CA TYR A 1191 14.63 -41.69 -42.41
C TYR A 1191 13.48 -42.70 -42.30
N GLU A 1192 12.86 -43.01 -43.44
CA GLU A 1192 11.57 -43.72 -43.56
C GLU A 1192 11.50 -45.09 -42.87
N LEU A 1193 12.64 -45.75 -42.70
CA LEU A 1193 12.72 -47.11 -42.14
C LEU A 1193 12.90 -47.15 -40.61
N PHE A 1194 13.23 -46.03 -39.94
CA PHE A 1194 13.49 -46.01 -38.50
C PHE A 1194 12.21 -45.82 -37.65
N GLY A 1195 11.15 -46.55 -38.01
CA GLY A 1195 9.89 -46.65 -37.28
C GLY A 1195 8.87 -45.53 -37.57
N GLY A 1196 7.74 -45.93 -38.16
CA GLY A 1196 6.54 -45.11 -38.39
C GLY A 1196 6.32 -44.69 -39.85
N ASN A 1197 5.07 -44.63 -40.29
CA ASN A 1197 4.68 -44.30 -41.68
C ASN A 1197 4.75 -42.79 -42.00
N PHE A 1198 5.88 -42.13 -41.72
CA PHE A 1198 6.07 -40.70 -42.03
C PHE A 1198 7.31 -40.43 -42.91
N PRO A 1199 7.25 -40.79 -44.20
CA PRO A 1199 8.11 -40.21 -45.22
C PRO A 1199 7.60 -38.80 -45.58
N GLY A 1200 8.36 -37.76 -45.24
CA GLY A 1200 7.98 -36.38 -45.53
C GLY A 1200 9.12 -35.39 -45.33
N TRP A 1201 9.09 -34.28 -46.07
CA TRP A 1201 10.02 -33.18 -45.99
C TRP A 1201 9.44 -32.04 -45.13
N SER A 1202 10.27 -31.45 -44.26
CA SER A 1202 9.85 -30.34 -43.39
C SER A 1202 9.55 -29.05 -44.17
N VAL A 1203 8.66 -28.22 -43.61
CA VAL A 1203 8.18 -26.96 -44.20
C VAL A 1203 7.91 -25.94 -43.08
N ILE A 1204 8.67 -24.85 -43.04
CA ILE A 1204 8.66 -23.86 -41.93
C ILE A 1204 8.29 -22.47 -42.48
N SER A 1205 7.58 -21.65 -41.69
CA SER A 1205 7.32 -20.24 -42.00
C SER A 1205 8.38 -19.32 -41.40
N GLY A 1206 8.66 -18.20 -42.08
CA GLY A 1206 9.65 -17.21 -41.64
C GLY A 1206 9.40 -16.65 -40.24
N GLN A 1207 8.14 -16.56 -39.80
CA GLN A 1207 7.77 -16.21 -38.44
C GLN A 1207 8.29 -17.20 -37.39
N VAL A 1208 8.09 -18.50 -37.60
CA VAL A 1208 8.53 -19.54 -36.65
C VAL A 1208 10.05 -19.60 -36.58
N MET A 1209 10.72 -19.51 -37.74
CA MET A 1209 12.18 -19.43 -37.83
C MET A 1209 12.73 -18.23 -37.04
N ARG A 1210 12.19 -17.02 -37.25
CA ARG A 1210 12.59 -15.80 -36.53
C ARG A 1210 12.33 -15.88 -35.03
N ASN A 1211 11.13 -16.27 -34.60
CA ASN A 1211 10.78 -16.30 -33.18
C ASN A 1211 11.61 -17.34 -32.41
N PHE A 1212 11.94 -18.47 -33.04
CA PHE A 1212 12.88 -19.43 -32.47
C PHE A 1212 14.30 -18.85 -32.35
N ALA A 1213 14.82 -18.18 -33.39
CA ALA A 1213 16.13 -17.55 -33.34
C ALA A 1213 16.27 -16.51 -32.22
N VAL A 1214 15.26 -15.65 -32.02
CA VAL A 1214 15.22 -14.69 -30.90
C VAL A 1214 15.15 -15.39 -29.54
N THR A 1215 14.39 -16.48 -29.42
CA THR A 1215 14.29 -17.24 -28.16
C THR A 1215 15.61 -17.95 -27.83
N ALA A 1216 16.23 -18.59 -28.83
CA ALA A 1216 17.54 -19.22 -28.70
C ALA A 1216 18.65 -18.21 -28.35
N ALA A 1217 18.65 -17.05 -29.01
CA ALA A 1217 19.58 -15.97 -28.71
C ALA A 1217 19.48 -15.49 -27.26
N ASN A 1218 18.26 -15.26 -26.75
CA ASN A 1218 18.06 -14.80 -25.38
C ASN A 1218 18.43 -15.88 -24.34
N GLN A 1219 18.17 -17.16 -24.61
CA GLN A 1219 18.48 -18.27 -23.69
C GLN A 1219 19.93 -18.76 -23.76
N CYS A 1220 20.63 -18.50 -24.87
CA CYS A 1220 21.99 -19.00 -25.12
C CYS A 1220 22.95 -17.87 -25.57
N ALA A 1221 22.77 -16.66 -25.05
CA ALA A 1221 23.42 -15.43 -25.53
C ALA A 1221 24.96 -15.43 -25.56
N GLY A 1222 25.62 -16.37 -24.85
CA GLY A 1222 27.07 -16.53 -24.85
C GLY A 1222 27.60 -17.80 -25.53
N SER A 1223 26.76 -18.65 -26.13
CA SER A 1223 27.21 -19.97 -26.61
C SER A 1223 27.96 -19.90 -27.94
N TYR A 1224 29.23 -20.30 -27.91
CA TYR A 1224 30.10 -20.42 -29.08
C TYR A 1224 30.14 -21.88 -29.60
N LYS A 1225 29.23 -22.23 -30.52
CA LYS A 1225 29.29 -23.29 -31.57
C LYS A 1225 27.91 -23.88 -31.85
N THR A 1226 27.04 -23.18 -32.58
CA THR A 1226 25.68 -23.67 -32.82
C THR A 1226 25.18 -23.49 -34.26
N ALA A 1227 24.57 -24.54 -34.80
CA ALA A 1227 23.70 -24.49 -35.97
C ALA A 1227 22.29 -24.98 -35.56
N VAL A 1228 21.24 -24.34 -36.04
CA VAL A 1228 19.86 -24.83 -35.82
C VAL A 1228 19.61 -26.02 -36.76
N ALA A 1229 18.86 -27.04 -36.34
CA ALA A 1229 18.48 -28.23 -37.13
C ALA A 1229 17.00 -28.57 -36.89
N ALA A 1230 16.12 -28.31 -37.86
CA ALA A 1230 14.67 -28.48 -37.70
C ALA A 1230 14.11 -29.74 -38.37
N GLY A 1231 13.21 -30.52 -37.77
CA GLY A 1231 12.70 -31.78 -38.33
C GLY A 1231 11.24 -32.11 -37.97
N PRO A 1232 10.62 -33.15 -38.54
CA PRO A 1232 9.20 -33.46 -38.32
C PRO A 1232 8.97 -34.35 -37.09
N PHE A 1233 7.97 -34.02 -36.27
CA PHE A 1233 7.66 -34.72 -35.01
C PHE A 1233 6.14 -34.90 -34.80
N GLN A 1234 5.72 -36.02 -34.16
CA GLN A 1234 4.31 -36.35 -33.92
C GLN A 1234 4.04 -36.85 -32.49
N PRO A 1235 3.44 -36.03 -31.61
CA PRO A 1235 2.74 -36.49 -30.42
C PRO A 1235 1.28 -36.84 -30.77
N GLY A 1236 1.04 -38.09 -31.18
CA GLY A 1236 -0.27 -38.55 -31.63
C GLY A 1236 -0.57 -38.21 -33.09
N ASN A 1237 -1.83 -37.95 -33.44
CA ASN A 1237 -2.24 -37.73 -34.85
C ASN A 1237 -1.87 -36.34 -35.43
N TRP A 1238 -1.31 -35.43 -34.65
CA TRP A 1238 -1.02 -34.05 -35.04
C TRP A 1238 0.42 -33.92 -35.55
N VAL A 1239 0.61 -33.43 -36.78
CA VAL A 1239 1.95 -33.21 -37.37
C VAL A 1239 2.49 -31.87 -36.90
N ALA A 1240 3.62 -31.90 -36.18
CA ALA A 1240 4.38 -30.74 -35.75
C ALA A 1240 5.83 -30.83 -36.26
N GLN A 1241 6.68 -29.84 -35.95
CA GLN A 1241 8.09 -29.84 -36.34
C GLN A 1241 8.97 -29.39 -35.15
N SER A 1242 10.00 -30.17 -34.82
CA SER A 1242 10.98 -29.86 -33.78
C SER A 1242 12.15 -29.05 -34.33
N LEU A 1243 12.32 -27.79 -33.90
CA LEU A 1243 13.53 -26.99 -34.14
C LEU A 1243 14.55 -27.29 -33.04
N CYS A 1244 15.68 -27.91 -33.39
CA CYS A 1244 16.76 -28.28 -32.47
C CYS A 1244 17.98 -27.35 -32.60
N LEU A 1245 18.75 -27.15 -31.53
CA LEU A 1245 20.01 -26.40 -31.54
C LEU A 1245 21.20 -27.38 -31.47
N THR A 1246 21.84 -27.66 -32.61
CA THR A 1246 23.01 -28.55 -32.67
C THR A 1246 24.29 -27.82 -32.30
N SER A 1247 24.92 -28.20 -31.19
CA SER A 1247 26.23 -27.73 -30.73
C SER A 1247 27.09 -28.91 -30.27
N PRO A 1248 28.42 -28.92 -30.48
CA PRO A 1248 29.31 -29.94 -29.93
C PRO A 1248 29.34 -29.92 -28.39
N ASP A 1249 29.10 -28.76 -27.79
CA ASP A 1249 29.25 -28.52 -26.35
C ASP A 1249 27.90 -28.53 -25.60
N HIS A 1250 26.77 -28.64 -26.32
CA HIS A 1250 25.42 -28.81 -25.76
C HIS A 1250 24.58 -29.79 -26.60
N PRO A 1251 24.06 -30.89 -26.02
CA PRO A 1251 23.17 -31.80 -26.73
C PRO A 1251 21.79 -31.15 -26.98
N GLU A 1252 21.51 -30.90 -28.27
CA GLU A 1252 20.22 -30.59 -28.92
C GLU A 1252 19.06 -30.12 -28.02
N ILE A 1253 18.96 -28.79 -27.81
CA ILE A 1253 17.73 -28.17 -27.31
C ILE A 1253 16.70 -28.15 -28.45
N CYS A 1254 15.72 -29.05 -28.41
CA CYS A 1254 14.61 -29.14 -29.38
C CYS A 1254 13.32 -28.53 -28.84
N ALA A 1255 12.79 -27.49 -29.50
CA ALA A 1255 11.44 -26.97 -29.26
C ALA A 1255 10.49 -27.42 -30.38
N VAL A 1256 9.23 -27.72 -30.02
CA VAL A 1256 8.14 -28.06 -30.96
C VAL A 1256 7.07 -26.96 -30.84
N PRO A 1257 6.75 -26.20 -31.90
CA PRO A 1257 5.60 -25.30 -31.95
C PRO A 1257 4.26 -26.06 -32.01
#